data_AF-A0A2N1PL31-F1
#
_entry.id   AF-A0A2N1PL31-F1
#
_cell.length_a   1.000
_cell.length_b   1.000
_cell.length_c   1.000
_cell.angle_alpha   90.00
_cell.angle_beta   90.00
_cell.angle_gamma   90.00
#
_symmetry.space_group_name_H-M   'P 1'
#
loop_
_entity.id
_entity.type
_entity.pdbx_description
1 polymer ?
#
loop_
_entity_poly.entity_id
_entity_poly.type
_entity_poly.pdbx_seq_one_letter_code
_entity_poly.pdbx_strand_id
1 'polypeptide(L)'
;MMVPLAGGPRENQMGGKMRHLLVLFLRCLPCLLFSGVLLMNFPVPLNTTLANCIRGKRVLLICSYNAVFPTFADQYDGLRRGLDSPDTTIDIEFMDAKRFSNPSDIEMFRRHFAYKYINHQPYDLVMTADDAALEFTLKHRSEFFSNIPVVFFGLNNLDLAEKMDAEPMITGVAEMVSISETLELMFQLKPESKNVIAISDSTISGQSDLKTFSETIHNMNRDIKTREPFTHQILDLSHMTWNEFEKALKNLPMDSQVLLLSAYRDSNGEALNFDESLKLINQNLRQPLYHLWKHGLGSGILGGRIISHFEQARKAAEIGHEILCGQSVSDFRVIMKSPNIVTVDHNELVRFGIQESALPEGTAILNRKNSFYQQNRPAVIAASSIIMVLSILVTILTASVKRIKIAERKLEEEKEFMTKSINSIPGIFYVLNSRGRFIRWNENLSLFSGRSNEELAELTAFDLHSPEYHETIRHSIESILLGKSVNVELEAIRANGERPHYFHKASPVINNSELFIVGTAIDITDLKKTTQRLQQSEEKFRRIFESMPEGYILARADGEIVLANPAAARLLGHTCPETMEGLNIGTEFYANIKDREHLLEILKEKGRAPEFEMTFMRHDRSCFIAEASVHLVQDEDTDEFFIEGLFKDVTRRKEDEHKILQMATAIDQAFEGVMITDLKGTITYVNPSFERISGYTSAEIMGKNPRVLSSGKSDRHHHENLWSTISSGLTWVGTLINRHKNGSLYEIRATISPIRDPEGKIVNFVAVNQDITQEKRLENMLYQSQKMEALGTLAGGIAHDFNNILGAITGYTELCMDEVSNQVQATRLLESVMQASHRAEEMVRQILAFSKMKEIEKKPVAMGLLLDEIILFLNATLPKNIEITKNFHITGNRDFVLADSTQIQQVLMNLCTNAGHAMAEKGGTLTIGLSRTSFSPYPGSPENQNEKEWIQLSISDTGPGIGKETLRRIFEPYFTTRINSGGTGLGLAVVHGIIKNHNGEITVESFPGRGTVFHVYLPVDRSDEKIIRTAALPRILPCGTEKILLVDDDEALLDVLRRRLEKLGYNVVATTSPAEALEKIKSELNYFDLLLTDKTMPVMDGFQLVREIRTLGSKIPIILCTGSADSRDSAKIPGLKINDIMTKPVGKNSLACTVRKVLDDAG
;
A
#
# COMPACT_ATOMS: atom_id res chain seq x y z
N MET A 1 -47.83 -65.00 -31.29
CA MET A 1 -48.82 -64.04 -30.74
C MET A 1 -48.07 -63.07 -29.85
N MET A 2 -48.25 -61.75 -29.84
CA MET A 2 -48.84 -60.73 -30.72
C MET A 2 -48.80 -59.42 -29.86
N VAL A 3 -48.32 -58.29 -30.41
CA VAL A 3 -48.84 -56.89 -30.19
C VAL A 3 -48.44 -56.18 -28.84
N PRO A 4 -48.23 -54.83 -28.75
CA PRO A 4 -46.89 -54.23 -28.85
C PRO A 4 -46.55 -53.15 -27.78
N LEU A 5 -45.33 -52.60 -27.91
CA LEU A 5 -44.67 -51.55 -27.13
C LEU A 5 -45.15 -50.13 -27.47
N ALA A 6 -45.27 -49.28 -26.43
CA ALA A 6 -45.27 -47.83 -26.51
C ALA A 6 -44.18 -47.28 -25.58
N GLY A 7 -43.25 -46.48 -26.11
CA GLY A 7 -42.19 -45.81 -25.34
C GLY A 7 -41.52 -44.72 -26.17
N GLY A 8 -41.97 -43.47 -26.00
CA GLY A 8 -41.34 -42.25 -26.53
C GLY A 8 -40.50 -41.53 -25.44
N PRO A 9 -39.50 -40.71 -25.82
CA PRO A 9 -38.43 -40.30 -24.93
C PRO A 9 -38.76 -39.08 -24.07
N ARG A 10 -38.34 -39.13 -22.80
CA ARG A 10 -38.16 -37.97 -21.91
C ARG A 10 -36.67 -37.60 -21.91
N GLU A 11 -36.29 -36.48 -22.52
CA GLU A 11 -35.05 -35.77 -22.19
C GLU A 11 -35.02 -34.38 -22.86
N ASN A 12 -35.46 -33.33 -22.14
CA ASN A 12 -35.06 -31.93 -22.36
C ASN A 12 -35.70 -30.94 -21.35
N GLN A 13 -35.48 -31.13 -20.04
CA GLN A 13 -35.90 -30.12 -19.04
C GLN A 13 -34.87 -29.76 -17.95
N MET A 14 -33.68 -30.38 -17.91
CA MET A 14 -32.67 -30.06 -16.88
C MET A 14 -31.72 -28.90 -17.25
N GLY A 15 -31.49 -28.61 -18.54
CA GLY A 15 -30.52 -27.58 -18.97
C GLY A 15 -30.94 -26.13 -18.67
N GLY A 16 -32.23 -25.82 -18.70
CA GLY A 16 -32.74 -24.45 -18.51
C GLY A 16 -32.75 -23.98 -17.04
N LYS A 17 -33.03 -24.87 -16.09
CA LYS A 17 -33.08 -24.52 -14.66
C LYS A 17 -31.69 -24.29 -14.05
N MET A 18 -30.67 -24.98 -14.55
CA MET A 18 -29.30 -24.84 -14.05
C MET A 18 -28.63 -23.53 -14.50
N ARG A 19 -28.93 -23.04 -15.72
CA ARG A 19 -28.49 -21.73 -16.19
C ARG A 19 -29.13 -20.57 -15.40
N HIS A 20 -30.42 -20.69 -15.04
CA HIS A 20 -31.10 -19.67 -14.23
C HIS A 20 -30.59 -19.61 -12.78
N LEU A 21 -30.28 -20.76 -12.18
CA LEU A 21 -29.71 -20.80 -10.83
C LEU A 21 -28.31 -20.19 -10.77
N LEU A 22 -27.47 -20.46 -11.78
CA LEU A 22 -26.09 -19.94 -11.83
C LEU A 22 -26.06 -18.41 -11.98
N VAL A 23 -26.96 -17.85 -12.78
CA VAL A 23 -27.09 -16.39 -12.99
C VAL A 23 -27.65 -15.69 -11.74
N LEU A 24 -28.55 -16.33 -10.99
CA LEU A 24 -29.00 -15.81 -9.69
C LEU A 24 -27.87 -15.86 -8.65
N PHE A 25 -27.08 -16.94 -8.62
CA PHE A 25 -25.98 -17.09 -7.66
C PHE A 25 -24.85 -16.06 -7.90
N LEU A 26 -24.52 -15.76 -9.16
CA LEU A 26 -23.52 -14.75 -9.54
C LEU A 26 -23.99 -13.31 -9.28
N ARG A 27 -25.30 -13.04 -9.29
CA ARG A 27 -25.85 -11.71 -8.94
C ARG A 27 -25.97 -11.47 -7.44
N CYS A 28 -26.04 -12.50 -6.61
CA CYS A 28 -26.15 -12.39 -5.16
C CYS A 28 -24.79 -12.36 -4.42
N LEU A 29 -23.69 -12.72 -5.09
CA LEU A 29 -22.34 -12.74 -4.52
C LEU A 29 -21.85 -11.37 -4.00
N PRO A 30 -22.13 -10.22 -4.67
CA PRO A 30 -21.78 -8.90 -4.14
C PRO A 30 -22.59 -8.53 -2.90
N CYS A 31 -23.86 -8.96 -2.81
CA CYS A 31 -24.73 -8.66 -1.67
C CYS A 31 -24.37 -9.48 -0.42
N LEU A 32 -23.92 -10.73 -0.59
CA LEU A 32 -23.46 -11.59 0.51
C LEU A 32 -22.11 -11.15 1.08
N LEU A 33 -21.21 -10.64 0.23
CA LEU A 33 -19.94 -10.05 0.66
C LEU A 33 -20.12 -8.69 1.36
N PHE A 34 -21.17 -7.92 1.00
CA PHE A 34 -21.50 -6.67 1.69
C PHE A 34 -22.17 -6.90 3.06
N SER A 35 -22.96 -7.97 3.22
CA SER A 35 -23.60 -8.28 4.51
C SER A 35 -22.65 -8.86 5.57
N GLY A 36 -21.53 -9.46 5.16
CA GLY A 36 -20.55 -10.05 6.09
C GLY A 36 -19.60 -9.02 6.73
N VAL A 37 -19.38 -7.88 6.07
CA VAL A 37 -18.44 -6.83 6.54
C VAL A 37 -19.13 -5.81 7.46
N LEU A 38 -20.46 -5.76 7.48
CA LEU A 38 -21.25 -4.83 8.31
C LEU A 38 -21.64 -5.37 9.69
N LEU A 39 -21.22 -6.59 10.06
CA LEU A 39 -21.62 -7.26 11.31
C LEU A 39 -20.51 -7.46 12.35
N MET A 40 -19.34 -6.84 12.16
CA MET A 40 -18.28 -6.82 13.18
C MET A 40 -17.79 -5.40 13.42
N ASN A 41 -18.58 -4.60 14.13
CA ASN A 41 -18.11 -3.56 15.05
C ASN A 41 -19.32 -2.89 15.69
N PHE A 42 -19.44 -3.04 17.02
CA PHE A 42 -20.12 -2.22 18.03
C PHE A 42 -20.78 -3.11 19.09
N PRO A 43 -20.30 -3.12 20.34
CA PRO A 43 -21.19 -3.26 21.47
C PRO A 43 -21.67 -1.86 21.85
N VAL A 44 -22.94 -1.57 21.60
CA VAL A 44 -23.68 -0.51 22.31
C VAL A 44 -24.47 -1.22 23.40
N PRO A 45 -24.29 -0.92 24.70
CA PRO A 45 -25.32 -1.23 25.67
C PRO A 45 -26.35 -0.10 25.65
N LEU A 46 -27.56 -0.42 25.17
CA LEU A 46 -28.75 0.35 25.52
C LEU A 46 -29.04 0.10 27.00
N ASN A 47 -28.85 1.10 27.85
CA ASN A 47 -29.57 1.22 29.12
C ASN A 47 -30.40 2.50 29.07
N THR A 48 -31.69 2.33 28.76
CA THR A 48 -32.74 3.28 29.10
C THR A 48 -33.13 3.08 30.55
N THR A 49 -32.68 3.97 31.44
CA THR A 49 -33.32 4.20 32.75
C THR A 49 -33.36 5.68 33.06
N LEU A 50 -34.59 6.19 33.07
CA LEU A 50 -35.12 7.38 33.74
C LEU A 50 -34.18 8.59 34.00
N ALA A 51 -34.51 9.66 33.28
CA ALA A 51 -34.20 11.03 33.66
C ALA A 51 -34.63 11.33 35.10
N ASN A 52 -33.65 11.52 35.97
CA ASN A 52 -33.69 12.48 37.06
C ASN A 52 -32.38 13.27 36.98
N CYS A 53 -32.45 14.60 37.02
CA CYS A 53 -31.28 15.49 37.00
C CYS A 53 -30.25 15.09 38.07
N ILE A 54 -29.15 14.45 37.67
CA ILE A 54 -27.95 14.33 38.48
C ILE A 54 -26.97 15.38 37.92
N ARG A 55 -26.61 16.35 38.76
CA ARG A 55 -25.57 17.33 38.45
C ARG A 55 -24.26 16.56 38.22
N GLY A 56 -23.68 16.69 37.03
CA GLY A 56 -22.37 16.09 36.71
C GLY A 56 -21.31 16.51 37.73
N LYS A 57 -20.50 15.56 38.19
CA LYS A 57 -19.48 15.77 39.22
C LYS A 57 -18.25 16.46 38.62
N ARG A 58 -17.73 17.47 39.28
CA ARG A 58 -16.59 18.26 38.78
C ARG A 58 -15.34 18.03 39.62
N VAL A 59 -14.26 17.63 38.96
CA VAL A 59 -12.94 17.43 39.58
C VAL A 59 -11.99 18.50 39.06
N LEU A 60 -11.24 19.14 39.95
CA LEU A 60 -10.15 20.04 39.59
C LEU A 60 -8.81 19.33 39.82
N LEU A 61 -7.98 19.24 38.80
CA LEU A 61 -6.60 18.77 38.89
C LEU A 61 -5.64 19.96 38.88
N ILE A 62 -4.85 20.12 39.94
CA ILE A 62 -3.74 21.08 39.99
C ILE A 62 -2.44 20.32 39.78
N CYS A 63 -1.73 20.64 38.71
CA CYS A 63 -0.47 20.02 38.33
C CYS A 63 0.71 20.94 38.62
N SER A 64 1.72 20.42 39.31
CA SER A 64 2.99 21.14 39.51
C SER A 64 3.79 21.32 38.20
N TYR A 65 3.46 20.54 37.17
CA TYR A 65 4.14 20.53 35.87
C TYR A 65 3.41 21.38 34.82
N ASN A 66 4.00 21.53 33.64
CA ASN A 66 3.28 21.98 32.43
C ASN A 66 2.73 20.78 31.63
N ALA A 67 1.83 21.06 30.69
CA ALA A 67 1.15 20.05 29.86
C ALA A 67 2.08 19.17 29.00
N VAL A 68 3.32 19.59 28.78
CA VAL A 68 4.32 18.89 27.95
C VAL A 68 5.24 18.01 28.79
N PHE A 69 5.15 18.10 30.12
CA PHE A 69 6.05 17.37 30.99
C PHE A 69 5.84 15.85 30.84
N PRO A 70 6.91 15.03 30.65
CA PRO A 70 6.77 13.64 30.23
C PRO A 70 5.90 12.76 31.13
N THR A 71 5.81 13.07 32.42
CA THR A 71 5.00 12.31 33.39
C THR A 71 3.51 12.67 33.34
N PHE A 72 3.15 13.84 32.81
CA PHE A 72 1.76 14.32 32.83
C PHE A 72 0.82 13.45 31.98
N ALA A 73 1.27 12.96 30.81
CA ALA A 73 0.46 12.09 29.98
C ALA A 73 0.09 10.77 30.70
N ASP A 74 1.10 10.13 31.33
CA ASP A 74 0.90 8.93 32.13
C ASP A 74 -0.05 9.21 33.32
N GLN A 75 0.10 10.36 34.00
CA GLN A 75 -0.77 10.78 35.11
C GLN A 75 -2.22 11.02 34.67
N TYR A 76 -2.43 11.74 33.56
CA TYR A 76 -3.75 12.05 33.05
C TYR A 76 -4.51 10.79 32.59
N ASP A 77 -3.84 9.89 31.88
CA ASP A 77 -4.43 8.62 31.47
C ASP A 77 -4.80 7.73 32.68
N GLY A 78 -3.96 7.74 33.72
CA GLY A 78 -4.24 7.08 34.99
C GLY A 78 -5.49 7.64 35.65
N LEU A 79 -5.57 8.96 35.79
CA LEU A 79 -6.72 9.67 36.36
C LEU A 79 -8.02 9.33 35.61
N ARG A 80 -7.99 9.42 34.28
CA ARG A 80 -9.17 9.17 33.44
C ARG A 80 -9.69 7.74 33.60
N ARG A 81 -8.79 6.75 33.69
CA ARG A 81 -9.18 5.34 33.90
C ARG A 81 -9.68 5.05 35.31
N GLY A 82 -9.15 5.73 36.33
CA GLY A 82 -9.58 5.52 37.72
C GLY A 82 -10.93 6.19 38.05
N LEU A 83 -11.26 7.30 37.38
CA LEU A 83 -12.52 8.03 37.59
C LEU A 83 -13.68 7.52 36.70
N ASP A 84 -13.39 6.66 35.72
CA ASP A 84 -14.21 6.23 34.56
C ASP A 84 -15.73 6.20 34.80
N SER A 85 -16.33 7.39 34.69
CA SER A 85 -17.78 7.62 34.78
C SER A 85 -18.15 8.71 33.77
N PRO A 86 -19.16 8.51 32.92
CA PRO A 86 -19.57 9.47 31.90
C PRO A 86 -20.08 10.80 32.46
N ASP A 87 -20.36 10.88 33.77
CA ASP A 87 -20.89 12.05 34.46
C ASP A 87 -19.83 12.90 35.20
N THR A 88 -18.54 12.57 35.07
CA THR A 88 -17.43 13.28 35.73
C THR A 88 -16.62 14.13 34.75
N THR A 89 -16.47 15.44 35.03
CA THR A 89 -15.62 16.35 34.24
C THR A 89 -14.36 16.72 35.00
N ILE A 90 -13.20 16.65 34.36
CA ILE A 90 -11.89 17.00 34.93
C ILE A 90 -11.39 18.31 34.31
N ASP A 91 -11.27 19.35 35.12
CA ASP A 91 -10.59 20.60 34.74
C ASP A 91 -9.14 20.55 35.22
N ILE A 92 -8.19 21.07 34.43
CA ILE A 92 -6.76 20.97 34.72
C ILE A 92 -6.13 22.36 34.80
N GLU A 93 -5.33 22.59 35.84
CA GLU A 93 -4.54 23.79 36.06
C GLU A 93 -3.05 23.45 36.16
N PHE A 94 -2.24 24.13 35.38
CA PHE A 94 -0.79 23.90 35.33
C PHE A 94 -0.07 25.05 36.04
N MET A 95 0.64 24.74 37.11
CA MET A 95 1.47 25.70 37.84
C MET A 95 2.82 25.95 37.16
N ASP A 96 3.32 24.95 36.42
CA ASP A 96 4.69 24.92 35.86
C ASP A 96 5.78 25.26 36.90
N ALA A 97 5.56 24.84 38.15
CA ALA A 97 6.38 25.16 39.32
C ALA A 97 7.81 24.62 39.22
N LYS A 98 8.06 23.61 38.36
CA LYS A 98 9.42 23.11 38.10
C LYS A 98 10.27 24.09 37.29
N ARG A 99 9.65 24.95 36.47
CA ARG A 99 10.33 26.02 35.72
C ARG A 99 10.25 27.36 36.46
N PHE A 100 9.12 27.62 37.12
CA PHE A 100 8.82 28.87 37.81
C PHE A 100 8.50 28.62 39.29
N SER A 101 9.55 28.51 40.11
CA SER A 101 9.43 28.19 41.55
C SER A 101 9.55 29.40 42.47
N ASN A 102 9.75 30.61 41.93
CA ASN A 102 9.94 31.78 42.78
C ASN A 102 8.62 32.18 43.47
N PRO A 103 8.67 32.74 44.69
CA PRO A 103 7.47 33.19 45.40
C PRO A 103 6.59 34.19 44.62
N SER A 104 7.20 35.01 43.76
CA SER A 104 6.48 35.94 42.86
C SER A 104 5.65 35.21 41.82
N ASP A 105 6.16 34.11 41.28
CA ASP A 105 5.54 33.34 40.21
C ASP A 105 4.34 32.57 40.77
N ILE A 106 4.50 32.00 41.97
CA ILE A 106 3.41 31.33 42.72
C ILE A 106 2.30 32.33 43.07
N GLU A 107 2.66 33.57 43.46
CA GLU A 107 1.67 34.62 43.73
C GLU A 107 0.95 35.08 42.45
N MET A 108 1.64 35.10 41.30
CA MET A 108 1.03 35.39 40.02
C MET A 108 0.05 34.27 39.61
N PHE A 109 0.44 33.00 39.78
CA PHE A 109 -0.45 31.85 39.60
C PHE A 109 -1.69 31.97 40.50
N ARG A 110 -1.51 32.30 41.78
CA ARG A 110 -2.62 32.52 42.72
C ARG A 110 -3.59 33.58 42.23
N ARG A 111 -3.11 34.72 41.72
CA ARG A 111 -3.98 35.79 41.20
C ARG A 111 -4.76 35.37 39.96
N HIS A 112 -4.13 34.64 39.05
CA HIS A 112 -4.81 34.09 37.87
C HIS A 112 -5.85 33.04 38.26
N PHE A 113 -5.48 32.15 39.18
CA PHE A 113 -6.37 31.14 39.74
C PHE A 113 -7.58 31.80 40.41
N ALA A 114 -7.36 32.83 41.24
CA ALA A 114 -8.44 33.61 41.85
C ALA A 114 -9.35 34.24 40.80
N TYR A 115 -8.79 34.93 39.80
CA TYR A 115 -9.57 35.56 38.73
C TYR A 115 -10.44 34.55 37.97
N LYS A 116 -9.86 33.39 37.64
CA LYS A 116 -10.57 32.33 36.91
C LYS A 116 -11.68 31.72 37.75
N TYR A 117 -11.43 31.46 39.03
CA TYR A 117 -12.30 30.60 39.85
C TYR A 117 -13.20 31.34 40.85
N ILE A 118 -13.08 32.66 41.00
CA ILE A 118 -13.93 33.49 41.88
C ILE A 118 -15.43 33.39 41.57
N ASN A 119 -15.82 33.09 40.33
CA ASN A 119 -17.22 33.05 39.88
C ASN A 119 -17.68 31.67 39.33
N HIS A 120 -16.88 30.62 39.49
CA HIS A 120 -17.24 29.28 39.01
C HIS A 120 -18.01 28.47 40.06
N GLN A 121 -18.81 27.50 39.60
CA GLN A 121 -19.44 26.54 40.52
C GLN A 121 -18.37 25.77 41.30
N PRO A 122 -18.59 25.48 42.60
CA PRO A 122 -17.62 24.77 43.43
C PRO A 122 -17.36 23.37 42.87
N TYR A 123 -16.10 22.94 42.96
CA TYR A 123 -15.66 21.59 42.62
C TYR A 123 -16.10 20.60 43.70
N ASP A 124 -16.39 19.37 43.28
CA ASP A 124 -16.75 18.27 44.19
C ASP A 124 -15.51 17.56 44.75
N LEU A 125 -14.36 17.66 44.06
CA LEU A 125 -13.08 17.05 44.44
C LEU A 125 -11.93 17.88 43.86
N VAL A 126 -10.85 18.07 44.64
CA VAL A 126 -9.57 18.59 44.15
C VAL A 126 -8.53 17.48 44.15
N MET A 127 -7.78 17.35 43.07
CA MET A 127 -6.65 16.44 42.96
C MET A 127 -5.38 17.23 42.72
N THR A 128 -4.27 16.83 43.34
CA THR A 128 -2.99 17.53 43.23
C THR A 128 -1.88 16.59 42.80
N ALA A 129 -1.11 16.97 41.77
CA ALA A 129 0.04 16.21 41.29
C ALA A 129 1.36 16.87 41.75
N ASP A 130 2.15 16.14 42.54
CA ASP A 130 3.46 16.54 43.12
C ASP A 130 3.38 17.61 44.23
N ASP A 131 4.51 17.83 44.91
CA ASP A 131 4.61 18.59 46.17
C ASP A 131 4.09 20.03 46.05
N ALA A 132 4.48 20.76 44.99
CA ALA A 132 4.15 22.18 44.85
C ALA A 132 2.64 22.44 44.70
N ALA A 133 1.91 21.54 44.01
CA ALA A 133 0.46 21.61 43.88
C ALA A 133 -0.26 21.36 45.20
N LEU A 134 0.23 20.41 46.00
CA LEU A 134 -0.33 20.17 47.33
C LEU A 134 -0.05 21.35 48.26
N GLU A 135 1.18 21.85 48.29
CA GLU A 135 1.57 22.99 49.13
C GLU A 135 0.74 24.25 48.80
N PHE A 136 0.51 24.54 47.51
CA PHE A 136 -0.38 25.61 47.09
C PHE A 136 -1.81 25.40 47.60
N THR A 137 -2.33 24.19 47.45
CA THR A 137 -3.69 23.82 47.88
C THR A 137 -3.86 23.95 49.39
N LEU A 138 -2.85 23.54 50.17
CA LEU A 138 -2.83 23.68 51.63
C LEU A 138 -2.76 25.14 52.06
N LYS A 139 -1.86 25.92 51.47
CA LYS A 139 -1.64 27.33 51.79
C LYS A 139 -2.87 28.19 51.51
N HIS A 140 -3.61 27.89 50.45
CA HIS A 140 -4.78 28.64 50.01
C HIS A 140 -6.10 27.90 50.26
N ARG A 141 -6.11 26.92 51.17
CA ARG A 141 -7.28 26.08 51.44
C ARG A 141 -8.49 26.88 51.91
N SER A 142 -8.29 27.78 52.86
CA SER A 142 -9.36 28.65 53.38
C SER A 142 -9.89 29.62 52.32
N GLU A 143 -9.06 29.98 51.34
CA GLU A 143 -9.38 30.93 50.28
C GLU A 143 -10.18 30.30 49.14
N PHE A 144 -9.77 29.12 48.63
CA PHE A 144 -10.35 28.51 47.43
C PHE A 144 -10.98 27.13 47.62
N PHE A 145 -10.59 26.38 48.65
CA PHE A 145 -10.90 24.94 48.76
C PHE A 145 -11.58 24.57 50.09
N SER A 146 -12.30 25.54 50.68
CA SER A 146 -13.03 25.36 51.93
C SER A 146 -14.09 24.25 51.77
N ASN A 147 -13.97 23.20 52.59
CA ASN A 147 -14.85 22.01 52.60
C ASN A 147 -14.83 21.13 51.33
N ILE A 148 -13.78 21.22 50.50
CA ILE A 148 -13.60 20.31 49.35
C ILE A 148 -12.59 19.20 49.72
N PRO A 149 -12.89 17.91 49.46
CA PRO A 149 -11.92 16.83 49.56
C PRO A 149 -10.70 17.05 48.67
N VAL A 150 -9.51 16.74 49.18
CA VAL A 150 -8.26 16.79 48.41
C VAL A 150 -7.65 15.40 48.31
N VAL A 151 -7.34 14.96 47.09
CA VAL A 151 -6.63 13.69 46.84
C VAL A 151 -5.32 13.96 46.10
N PHE A 152 -4.19 13.77 46.76
CA PHE A 152 -2.88 13.98 46.13
C PHE A 152 -2.30 12.70 45.53
N PHE A 153 -1.39 12.86 44.57
CA PHE A 153 -0.54 11.79 44.07
C PHE A 153 0.82 12.33 43.61
N GLY A 154 1.84 11.47 43.58
CA GLY A 154 3.17 11.86 43.12
C GLY A 154 3.98 12.70 44.12
N LEU A 155 3.65 12.64 45.42
CA LEU A 155 4.38 13.38 46.45
C LEU A 155 5.75 12.77 46.74
N ASN A 156 6.79 13.58 46.60
CA ASN A 156 8.17 13.22 46.94
C ASN A 156 8.49 13.51 48.41
N ASN A 157 7.81 14.48 49.03
CA ASN A 157 8.01 14.84 50.42
C ASN A 157 7.24 13.91 51.38
N LEU A 158 7.92 12.84 51.83
CA LEU A 158 7.33 11.82 52.70
C LEU A 158 6.85 12.38 54.06
N ASP A 159 7.59 13.33 54.64
CA ASP A 159 7.19 13.99 55.90
C ASP A 159 5.89 14.78 55.73
N LEU A 160 5.69 15.38 54.56
CA LEU A 160 4.43 16.06 54.22
C LEU A 160 3.30 15.05 54.03
N ALA A 161 3.54 13.96 53.31
CA ALA A 161 2.56 12.89 53.09
C ALA A 161 2.09 12.26 54.41
N GLU A 162 2.99 11.97 55.35
CA GLU A 162 2.64 11.44 56.69
C GLU A 162 1.79 12.41 57.50
N LYS A 163 2.12 13.71 57.46
CA LYS A 163 1.32 14.74 58.13
C LYS A 163 -0.10 14.83 57.56
N MET A 164 -0.28 14.56 56.27
CA MET A 164 -1.61 14.58 55.63
C MET A 164 -2.50 13.40 56.05
N ASP A 165 -1.94 12.29 56.56
CA ASP A 165 -2.76 11.16 57.07
C ASP A 165 -3.59 11.52 58.30
N ALA A 166 -3.19 12.58 59.02
CA ALA A 166 -3.92 13.12 60.16
C ALA A 166 -5.01 14.14 59.76
N GLU A 167 -5.06 14.59 58.50
CA GLU A 167 -5.98 15.62 58.02
C GLU A 167 -7.30 15.00 57.52
N PRO A 168 -8.47 15.30 58.12
CA PRO A 168 -9.72 14.55 57.88
C PRO A 168 -10.33 14.70 56.48
N MET A 169 -9.83 15.65 55.68
CA MET A 169 -10.34 15.98 54.34
C MET A 169 -9.23 15.90 53.28
N ILE A 170 -8.12 15.23 53.58
CA ILE A 170 -7.01 15.01 52.65
C ILE A 170 -6.64 13.53 52.70
N THR A 171 -6.46 12.94 51.52
CA THR A 171 -5.87 11.60 51.39
C THR A 171 -5.04 11.57 50.10
N GLY A 172 -4.38 10.46 49.80
CA GLY A 172 -3.58 10.40 48.58
C GLY A 172 -2.60 9.25 48.50
N VAL A 173 -1.75 9.30 47.48
CA VAL A 173 -0.74 8.29 47.16
C VAL A 173 0.64 8.94 47.14
N ALA A 174 1.53 8.53 48.04
CA ALA A 174 2.91 9.01 48.07
C ALA A 174 3.76 8.38 46.94
N GLU A 175 4.72 9.13 46.40
CA GLU A 175 5.73 8.63 45.46
C GLU A 175 6.90 8.06 46.25
N MET A 176 6.98 6.73 46.30
CA MET A 176 8.01 6.03 47.05
C MET A 176 8.63 4.94 46.18
N VAL A 177 9.95 4.88 46.16
CA VAL A 177 10.69 3.81 45.48
C VAL A 177 10.48 2.47 46.19
N SER A 178 10.32 1.40 45.41
CA SER A 178 10.12 0.04 45.94
C SER A 178 11.44 -0.73 46.06
N ILE A 179 12.31 -0.31 46.98
CA ILE A 179 13.63 -0.96 47.17
C ILE A 179 13.46 -2.40 47.68
N SER A 180 12.60 -2.63 48.66
CA SER A 180 12.37 -3.97 49.23
C SER A 180 11.86 -4.97 48.19
N GLU A 181 10.86 -4.59 47.41
CA GLU A 181 10.29 -5.45 46.37
C GLU A 181 11.24 -5.62 45.17
N THR A 182 12.04 -4.60 44.86
CA THR A 182 13.08 -4.72 43.83
C THR A 182 14.16 -5.71 44.27
N LEU A 183 14.57 -5.69 45.55
CA LEU A 183 15.47 -6.69 46.11
C LEU A 183 14.86 -8.10 46.08
N GLU A 184 13.57 -8.23 46.41
CA GLU A 184 12.86 -9.52 46.28
C GLU A 184 12.85 -10.03 44.84
N LEU A 185 12.60 -9.15 43.87
CA LEU A 185 12.66 -9.46 42.45
C LEU A 185 14.08 -9.90 42.04
N MET A 186 15.11 -9.20 42.49
CA MET A 186 16.51 -9.57 42.23
C MET A 186 16.81 -11.00 42.70
N PHE A 187 16.37 -11.37 43.91
CA PHE A 187 16.54 -12.73 44.42
C PHE A 187 15.66 -13.77 43.72
N GLN A 188 14.49 -13.37 43.22
CA GLN A 188 13.61 -14.26 42.46
C GLN A 188 14.19 -14.58 41.07
N LEU A 189 14.78 -13.59 40.39
CA LEU A 189 15.33 -13.77 39.05
C LEU A 189 16.71 -14.43 39.05
N LYS A 190 17.49 -14.24 40.12
CA LYS A 190 18.82 -14.82 40.32
C LYS A 190 18.97 -15.34 41.76
N PRO A 191 18.33 -16.47 42.10
CA PRO A 191 18.39 -17.04 43.45
C PRO A 191 19.78 -17.52 43.87
N GLU A 192 20.68 -17.78 42.91
CA GLU A 192 22.07 -18.18 43.15
C GLU A 192 22.98 -17.03 43.63
N SER A 193 22.58 -15.77 43.44
CA SER A 193 23.38 -14.60 43.77
C SER A 193 23.24 -14.20 45.25
N LYS A 194 24.36 -14.19 45.98
CA LYS A 194 24.41 -13.85 47.42
C LYS A 194 24.98 -12.47 47.72
N ASN A 195 25.34 -11.69 46.70
CA ASN A 195 26.00 -10.39 46.82
C ASN A 195 25.16 -9.30 46.12
N VAL A 196 24.76 -8.27 46.86
CA VAL A 196 24.00 -7.12 46.32
C VAL A 196 24.86 -5.86 46.37
N ILE A 197 24.95 -5.14 45.26
CA ILE A 197 25.76 -3.93 45.16
C ILE A 197 24.83 -2.75 44.89
N ALA A 198 24.88 -1.72 45.73
CA ALA A 198 24.19 -0.45 45.46
C ALA A 198 25.16 0.60 44.91
N ILE A 199 24.76 1.31 43.85
CA ILE A 199 25.48 2.46 43.31
C ILE A 199 24.74 3.73 43.74
N SER A 200 25.45 4.65 44.39
CA SER A 200 24.92 5.95 44.85
C SER A 200 25.89 7.08 44.56
N ASP A 201 25.47 8.32 44.80
CA ASP A 201 26.29 9.52 44.67
C ASP A 201 25.97 10.58 45.73
N SER A 202 26.57 11.77 45.59
CA SER A 202 26.40 12.90 46.53
C SER A 202 25.08 13.69 46.38
N THR A 203 24.14 13.26 45.52
CA THR A 203 22.86 13.96 45.38
C THR A 203 21.95 13.73 46.58
N ILE A 204 21.07 14.70 46.87
CA ILE A 204 20.12 14.62 47.99
C ILE A 204 19.20 13.40 47.84
N SER A 205 18.68 13.16 46.63
CA SER A 205 17.86 11.99 46.31
C SER A 205 18.65 10.68 46.42
N GLY A 206 19.87 10.63 45.89
CA GLY A 206 20.73 9.44 45.96
C GLY A 206 21.05 9.04 47.41
N GLN A 207 21.38 10.02 48.26
CA GLN A 207 21.65 9.77 49.69
C GLN A 207 20.39 9.37 50.47
N SER A 208 19.22 9.91 50.10
CA SER A 208 17.94 9.48 50.66
C SER A 208 17.65 8.02 50.32
N ASP A 209 17.77 7.64 49.04
CA ASP A 209 17.57 6.27 48.58
C ASP A 209 18.60 5.29 49.20
N LEU A 210 19.84 5.73 49.37
CA LEU A 210 20.90 4.94 50.01
C LEU A 210 20.60 4.65 51.48
N LYS A 211 20.04 5.62 52.20
CA LYS A 211 19.58 5.43 53.58
C LYS A 211 18.45 4.40 53.64
N THR A 212 17.43 4.54 52.78
CA THR A 212 16.31 3.59 52.70
C THR A 212 16.78 2.18 52.31
N PHE A 213 17.74 2.08 51.38
CA PHE A 213 18.38 0.82 51.01
C PHE A 213 19.08 0.16 52.20
N SER A 214 19.88 0.93 52.95
CA SER A 214 20.62 0.44 54.11
C SER A 214 19.69 -0.07 55.23
N GLU A 215 18.61 0.67 55.52
CA GLU A 215 17.59 0.26 56.48
C GLU A 215 16.85 -1.00 56.02
N THR A 216 16.50 -1.08 54.73
CA THR A 216 15.81 -2.24 54.14
C THR A 216 16.67 -3.50 54.22
N ILE A 217 17.95 -3.43 53.84
CA ILE A 217 18.88 -4.56 53.94
C ILE A 217 19.08 -4.99 55.39
N HIS A 218 19.22 -4.04 56.32
CA HIS A 218 19.36 -4.35 57.73
C HIS A 218 18.14 -5.11 58.26
N ASN A 219 16.93 -4.69 57.88
CA ASN A 219 15.69 -5.36 58.27
C ASN A 219 15.56 -6.75 57.62
N MET A 220 15.86 -6.89 56.33
CA MET A 220 15.79 -8.17 55.61
C MET A 220 16.79 -9.20 56.15
N ASN A 221 18.00 -8.79 56.54
CA ASN A 221 18.99 -9.69 57.15
C ASN A 221 18.66 -10.06 58.61
N ARG A 222 17.83 -9.27 59.30
CA ARG A 222 17.42 -9.53 60.69
C ARG A 222 16.24 -10.52 60.79
N ASP A 223 15.44 -10.64 59.73
CA ASP A 223 14.30 -11.55 59.67
C ASP A 223 14.76 -12.99 59.31
N ILE A 224 15.47 -13.62 60.25
CA ILE A 224 16.19 -14.92 60.09
C ILE A 224 15.25 -16.10 59.75
N LYS A 225 13.93 -15.94 59.80
CA LYS A 225 12.97 -17.06 59.64
C LYS A 225 12.71 -17.48 58.20
N THR A 226 13.06 -16.69 57.18
CA THR A 226 12.62 -16.94 55.79
C THR A 226 13.71 -16.98 54.72
N ARG A 227 14.94 -16.49 54.97
CA ARG A 227 16.03 -16.47 53.96
C ARG A 227 17.44 -16.65 54.57
N GLU A 228 18.37 -17.18 53.77
CA GLU A 228 19.80 -17.18 54.09
C GLU A 228 20.37 -15.74 54.04
N PRO A 229 21.30 -15.38 54.95
CA PRO A 229 21.92 -14.05 54.95
C PRO A 229 22.72 -13.80 53.67
N PHE A 230 22.62 -12.59 53.13
CA PHE A 230 23.32 -12.14 51.92
C PHE A 230 24.26 -10.97 52.23
N THR A 231 25.34 -10.83 51.46
CA THR A 231 26.27 -9.72 51.64
C THR A 231 25.85 -8.52 50.79
N HIS A 232 26.23 -7.33 51.22
CA HIS A 232 26.00 -6.11 50.45
C HIS A 232 27.24 -5.23 50.43
N GLN A 233 27.42 -4.52 49.31
CA GLN A 233 28.48 -3.53 49.11
C GLN A 233 27.87 -2.24 48.55
N ILE A 234 28.42 -1.09 48.94
CA ILE A 234 28.00 0.22 48.42
C ILE A 234 29.16 0.79 47.60
N LEU A 235 28.88 1.17 46.36
CA LEU A 235 29.74 1.99 45.52
C LEU A 235 29.20 3.42 45.52
N ASP A 236 29.66 4.25 46.45
CA ASP A 236 29.21 5.64 46.58
C ASP A 236 30.20 6.61 45.93
N LEU A 237 29.77 7.23 44.83
CA LEU A 237 30.47 8.27 44.07
C LEU A 237 30.75 9.53 44.91
N SER A 238 30.12 9.71 46.08
CA SER A 238 30.50 10.78 47.03
C SER A 238 31.94 10.63 47.55
N HIS A 239 32.52 9.44 47.45
CA HIS A 239 33.85 9.11 47.99
C HIS A 239 34.83 8.56 46.94
N MET A 240 34.43 8.47 45.67
CA MET A 240 35.27 7.96 44.58
C MET A 240 35.11 8.77 43.31
N THR A 241 36.19 8.86 42.54
CA THR A 241 36.18 9.52 41.23
C THR A 241 35.59 8.60 40.15
N TRP A 242 35.15 9.14 39.01
CA TRP A 242 34.65 8.33 37.89
C TRP A 242 35.64 7.25 37.42
N ASN A 243 36.95 7.55 37.43
CA ASN A 243 38.01 6.59 37.08
C ASN A 243 38.17 5.45 38.09
N GLU A 244 38.01 5.75 39.38
CA GLU A 244 38.05 4.74 40.44
C GLU A 244 36.78 3.89 40.41
N PHE A 245 35.64 4.51 40.14
CA PHE A 245 34.36 3.84 39.95
C PHE A 245 34.39 2.86 38.77
N GLU A 246 34.97 3.25 37.62
CA GLU A 246 35.14 2.35 36.47
C GLU A 246 35.95 1.10 36.84
N LYS A 247 37.04 1.27 37.60
CA LYS A 247 37.86 0.15 38.09
C LYS A 247 37.10 -0.72 39.08
N ALA A 248 36.29 -0.12 39.96
CA ALA A 248 35.47 -0.84 40.91
C ALA A 248 34.44 -1.72 40.18
N LEU A 249 33.74 -1.18 39.18
CA LEU A 249 32.75 -1.91 38.37
C LEU A 249 33.35 -3.15 37.67
N LYS A 250 34.55 -3.04 37.08
CA LYS A 250 35.23 -4.16 36.41
C LYS A 250 35.62 -5.30 37.35
N ASN A 251 35.85 -4.99 38.62
CA ASN A 251 36.35 -5.92 39.63
C ASN A 251 35.23 -6.54 40.50
N LEU A 252 33.96 -6.29 40.17
CA LEU A 252 32.85 -6.84 40.94
C LEU A 252 32.76 -8.37 40.80
N PRO A 253 32.42 -9.11 41.87
CA PRO A 253 32.22 -10.55 41.81
C PRO A 253 31.13 -10.94 40.81
N MET A 254 31.34 -12.02 40.05
CA MET A 254 30.39 -12.46 39.01
C MET A 254 29.04 -12.93 39.55
N ASP A 255 28.98 -13.33 40.82
CA ASP A 255 27.76 -13.74 41.52
C ASP A 255 26.98 -12.55 42.12
N SER A 256 27.37 -11.31 41.80
CA SER A 256 26.72 -10.11 42.32
C SER A 256 25.57 -9.61 41.44
N GLN A 257 24.61 -8.92 42.07
CA GLN A 257 23.56 -8.17 41.39
C GLN A 257 23.65 -6.70 41.77
N VAL A 258 23.39 -5.80 40.83
CA VAL A 258 23.63 -4.37 41.03
C VAL A 258 22.34 -3.58 40.99
N LEU A 259 22.11 -2.74 42.00
CA LEU A 259 21.01 -1.78 42.07
C LEU A 259 21.56 -0.37 41.88
N LEU A 260 21.15 0.31 40.82
CA LEU A 260 21.47 1.71 40.59
C LEU A 260 20.48 2.59 41.37
N LEU A 261 20.95 3.31 42.38
CA LEU A 261 20.17 4.32 43.09
C LEU A 261 20.39 5.69 42.42
N SER A 262 21.66 6.11 42.31
CA SER A 262 22.03 7.40 41.71
C SER A 262 23.49 7.40 41.22
N ALA A 263 23.76 8.10 40.11
CA ALA A 263 25.11 8.23 39.53
C ALA A 263 25.23 9.49 38.64
N TYR A 264 25.22 10.68 39.25
CA TYR A 264 25.33 11.96 38.56
C TYR A 264 26.63 12.70 38.89
N ARG A 265 27.15 12.58 40.12
CA ARG A 265 28.29 13.39 40.58
C ARG A 265 29.30 12.58 41.38
N ASP A 266 30.57 12.65 40.98
CA ASP A 266 31.69 12.01 41.69
C ASP A 266 32.26 12.86 42.84
N SER A 267 33.31 12.35 43.50
CA SER A 267 33.94 13.01 44.65
C SER A 267 34.70 14.29 44.29
N ASN A 268 35.05 14.50 43.01
CA ASN A 268 35.64 15.74 42.51
C ASN A 268 34.58 16.79 42.11
N GLY A 269 33.30 16.41 42.16
CA GLY A 269 32.20 17.25 41.73
C GLY A 269 32.01 17.27 40.22
N GLU A 270 32.65 16.37 39.47
CA GLU A 270 32.42 16.18 38.04
C GLU A 270 31.04 15.55 37.84
N ALA A 271 30.20 16.22 37.05
CA ALA A 271 28.83 15.80 36.80
C ALA A 271 28.70 15.16 35.42
N LEU A 272 28.09 13.98 35.36
CA LEU A 272 27.62 13.34 34.14
C LEU A 272 26.09 13.41 34.09
N ASN A 273 25.53 13.53 32.89
CA ASN A 273 24.09 13.30 32.74
C ASN A 273 23.78 11.79 32.88
N PHE A 274 22.50 11.46 33.10
CA PHE A 274 22.08 10.09 33.37
C PHE A 274 22.47 9.10 32.25
N ASP A 275 22.32 9.50 30.98
CA ASP A 275 22.62 8.63 29.85
C ASP A 275 24.14 8.36 29.72
N GLU A 276 24.97 9.37 30.00
CA GLU A 276 26.43 9.25 30.03
C GLU A 276 26.90 8.32 31.14
N SER A 277 26.37 8.48 32.37
CA SER A 277 26.74 7.63 33.49
C SER A 277 26.22 6.19 33.31
N LEU A 278 25.00 6.01 32.81
CA LEU A 278 24.44 4.70 32.49
C LEU A 278 25.27 3.98 31.41
N LYS A 279 25.71 4.70 30.37
CA LYS A 279 26.59 4.15 29.33
C LYS A 279 27.93 3.71 29.92
N LEU A 280 28.54 4.51 30.79
CA LEU A 280 29.78 4.15 31.49
C LEU A 280 29.58 2.90 32.35
N ILE A 281 28.48 2.81 33.10
CA ILE A 281 28.15 1.64 33.92
C ILE A 281 28.01 0.40 33.02
N ASN A 282 27.19 0.45 31.97
CA ASN A 282 26.91 -0.70 31.11
C ASN A 282 28.12 -1.19 30.30
N GLN A 283 29.08 -0.31 29.98
CA GLN A 283 30.32 -0.70 29.31
C GLN A 283 31.27 -1.49 30.22
N ASN A 284 31.20 -1.24 31.53
CA ASN A 284 32.16 -1.76 32.50
C ASN A 284 31.57 -2.79 33.46
N LEU A 285 30.24 -2.90 33.52
CA LEU A 285 29.49 -3.85 34.34
C LEU A 285 29.12 -5.11 33.56
N ARG A 286 29.32 -6.28 34.17
CA ARG A 286 28.98 -7.60 33.59
C ARG A 286 27.80 -8.27 34.28
N GLN A 287 27.37 -7.74 35.41
CA GLN A 287 26.29 -8.21 36.26
C GLN A 287 24.95 -7.60 35.83
N PRO A 288 23.82 -8.23 36.19
CA PRO A 288 22.50 -7.64 35.95
C PRO A 288 22.33 -6.32 36.73
N LEU A 289 21.92 -5.27 36.01
CA LEU A 289 21.69 -3.94 36.55
C LEU A 289 20.20 -3.69 36.74
N TYR A 290 19.80 -3.35 37.95
CA TYR A 290 18.43 -3.03 38.33
C TYR A 290 18.31 -1.54 38.64
N HIS A 291 17.10 -1.01 38.49
CA HIS A 291 16.82 0.40 38.78
C HIS A 291 15.42 0.55 39.37
N LEU A 292 15.14 1.72 39.96
CA LEU A 292 13.87 2.03 40.63
C LEU A 292 12.97 2.93 39.78
N TRP A 293 13.51 3.47 38.68
CA TRP A 293 12.86 4.47 37.84
C TRP A 293 12.74 4.01 36.38
N LYS A 294 11.76 4.57 35.66
CA LYS A 294 11.42 4.19 34.28
C LYS A 294 12.47 4.65 33.27
N HIS A 295 13.20 5.72 33.56
CA HIS A 295 14.25 6.23 32.68
C HIS A 295 15.45 5.27 32.65
N GLY A 296 16.06 5.11 31.47
CA GLY A 296 17.16 4.14 31.25
C GLY A 296 16.73 2.70 30.95
N LEU A 297 15.46 2.32 31.16
CA LEU A 297 14.95 1.03 30.72
C LEU A 297 14.98 0.94 29.19
N GLY A 298 15.43 -0.18 28.62
CA GLY A 298 15.71 -0.30 27.19
C GLY A 298 17.17 -0.02 26.81
N SER A 299 17.98 0.49 27.74
CA SER A 299 19.37 0.92 27.49
C SER A 299 20.39 0.18 28.36
N GLY A 300 20.13 -1.09 28.70
CA GLY A 300 21.05 -1.97 29.45
C GLY A 300 20.68 -2.18 30.93
N ILE A 301 19.52 -1.69 31.36
CA ILE A 301 18.93 -1.99 32.67
C ILE A 301 18.00 -3.20 32.53
N LEU A 302 18.20 -4.23 33.36
CA LEU A 302 17.39 -5.46 33.35
C LEU A 302 15.95 -5.21 33.78
N GLY A 303 15.75 -4.39 34.81
CA GLY A 303 14.42 -4.05 35.31
C GLY A 303 14.39 -3.66 36.77
N GLY A 304 13.20 -3.68 37.35
CA GLY A 304 12.98 -3.40 38.77
C GLY A 304 11.50 -3.24 39.08
N ARG A 305 11.18 -2.89 40.33
CA ARG A 305 9.83 -2.44 40.67
C ARG A 305 9.79 -0.92 40.56
N ILE A 306 9.32 -0.47 39.39
CA ILE A 306 9.50 0.88 38.87
C ILE A 306 8.33 1.78 39.26
N ILE A 307 8.64 3.03 39.59
CA ILE A 307 7.64 4.08 39.80
C ILE A 307 6.77 4.25 38.55
N SER A 308 5.46 4.13 38.74
CA SER A 308 4.46 4.30 37.69
C SER A 308 3.53 5.45 38.04
N HIS A 309 3.81 6.61 37.45
CA HIS A 309 2.95 7.79 37.60
C HIS A 309 1.51 7.52 37.11
N PHE A 310 1.34 6.59 36.16
CA PHE A 310 0.03 6.10 35.71
C PHE A 310 -0.72 5.38 36.83
N GLU A 311 -0.09 4.42 37.51
CA GLU A 311 -0.76 3.65 38.56
C GLU A 311 -1.02 4.48 39.82
N GLN A 312 -0.11 5.39 40.17
CA GLN A 312 -0.32 6.33 41.26
C GLN A 312 -1.53 7.22 41.01
N ALA A 313 -1.60 7.80 39.81
CA ALA A 313 -2.72 8.61 39.39
C ALA A 313 -4.03 7.81 39.31
N ARG A 314 -4.00 6.59 38.78
CA ARG A 314 -5.16 5.69 38.74
C ARG A 314 -5.67 5.36 40.14
N LYS A 315 -4.78 5.02 41.07
CA LYS A 315 -5.17 4.67 42.44
C LYS A 315 -5.73 5.87 43.21
N ALA A 316 -5.13 7.05 43.04
CA ALA A 316 -5.67 8.29 43.57
C ALA A 316 -7.04 8.62 42.96
N ALA A 317 -7.23 8.38 41.67
CA ALA A 317 -8.51 8.56 40.99
C ALA A 317 -9.59 7.56 41.45
N GLU A 318 -9.24 6.30 41.74
CA GLU A 318 -10.16 5.32 42.34
C GLU A 318 -10.63 5.80 43.73
N ILE A 319 -9.71 6.30 44.57
CA ILE A 319 -10.07 6.91 45.86
C ILE A 319 -10.99 8.13 45.65
N GLY A 320 -10.64 8.99 44.69
CA GLY A 320 -11.45 10.14 44.30
C GLY A 320 -12.85 9.75 43.83
N HIS A 321 -12.97 8.66 43.06
CA HIS A 321 -14.26 8.13 42.59
C HIS A 321 -15.14 7.68 43.76
N GLU A 322 -14.59 6.92 44.71
CA GLU A 322 -15.33 6.48 45.90
C GLU A 322 -15.79 7.65 46.78
N ILE A 323 -14.96 8.69 46.93
CA ILE A 323 -15.32 9.93 47.61
C ILE A 323 -16.46 10.65 46.87
N LEU A 324 -16.40 10.74 45.54
CA LEU A 324 -17.47 11.33 44.71
C LEU A 324 -18.79 10.55 44.80
N CYS A 325 -18.71 9.24 45.05
CA CYS A 325 -19.84 8.34 45.29
C CYS A 325 -20.40 8.42 46.73
N GLY A 326 -19.79 9.22 47.62
CA GLY A 326 -20.32 9.56 48.94
C GLY A 326 -19.63 8.88 50.13
N GLN A 327 -18.50 8.20 49.92
CA GLN A 327 -17.67 7.70 51.03
C GLN A 327 -16.94 8.85 51.74
N SER A 328 -16.64 8.69 53.03
CA SER A 328 -15.92 9.71 53.80
C SER A 328 -14.44 9.67 53.47
N VAL A 329 -13.79 10.84 53.34
CA VAL A 329 -12.33 10.92 53.10
C VAL A 329 -11.54 10.24 54.22
N SER A 330 -12.06 10.30 55.46
CA SER A 330 -11.47 9.65 56.63
C SER A 330 -11.39 8.13 56.56
N ASP A 331 -12.15 7.50 55.65
CA ASP A 331 -12.13 6.05 55.44
C ASP A 331 -10.88 5.61 54.64
N PHE A 332 -10.19 6.57 54.01
CA PHE A 332 -9.00 6.36 53.20
C PHE A 332 -7.75 6.91 53.88
N ARG A 333 -6.90 6.01 54.38
CA ARG A 333 -5.53 6.34 54.81
C ARG A 333 -4.66 6.72 53.62
N VAL A 334 -3.68 7.59 53.84
CA VAL A 334 -2.66 7.90 52.83
C VAL A 334 -1.91 6.63 52.47
N ILE A 335 -1.86 6.31 51.18
CA ILE A 335 -1.13 5.16 50.66
C ILE A 335 0.35 5.53 50.60
N MET A 336 1.10 5.12 51.63
CA MET A 336 2.56 5.29 51.69
C MET A 336 3.30 4.30 50.78
N LYS A 337 2.66 3.19 50.40
CA LYS A 337 3.23 2.17 49.52
C LYS A 337 2.81 2.42 48.07
N SER A 338 3.64 3.13 47.32
CA SER A 338 3.37 3.48 45.91
C SER A 338 3.03 2.25 45.06
N PRO A 339 2.02 2.30 44.17
CA PRO A 339 1.60 1.20 43.29
C PRO A 339 2.58 0.99 42.13
N ASN A 340 3.84 0.75 42.46
CA ASN A 340 4.91 0.54 41.49
C ASN A 340 4.72 -0.79 40.75
N ILE A 341 5.10 -0.82 39.48
CA ILE A 341 4.94 -1.99 38.60
C ILE A 341 6.27 -2.70 38.39
N VAL A 342 6.23 -4.02 38.31
CA VAL A 342 7.42 -4.78 37.91
C VAL A 342 7.60 -4.59 36.41
N THR A 343 8.72 -3.98 36.01
CA THR A 343 9.06 -3.79 34.59
C THR A 343 10.43 -4.38 34.31
N VAL A 344 10.54 -5.16 33.24
CA VAL A 344 11.77 -5.84 32.84
C VAL A 344 12.02 -5.69 31.34
N ASP A 345 13.28 -5.67 30.92
CA ASP A 345 13.68 -5.65 29.52
C ASP A 345 13.92 -7.07 29.00
N HIS A 346 13.18 -7.46 27.96
CA HIS A 346 13.31 -8.77 27.31
C HIS A 346 14.72 -9.03 26.77
N ASN A 347 15.42 -8.03 26.24
CA ASN A 347 16.77 -8.21 25.70
C ASN A 347 17.76 -8.57 26.81
N GLU A 348 17.63 -7.93 27.98
CA GLU A 348 18.49 -8.21 29.13
C GLU A 348 18.11 -9.53 29.81
N LEU A 349 16.83 -9.93 29.82
CA LEU A 349 16.42 -11.28 30.27
C LEU A 349 17.14 -12.36 29.44
N VAL A 350 17.19 -12.21 28.12
CA VAL A 350 17.91 -13.12 27.21
C VAL A 350 19.41 -13.06 27.48
N ARG A 351 19.99 -11.85 27.62
CA ARG A 351 21.42 -11.65 27.88
C ARG A 351 21.91 -12.37 29.14
N PHE A 352 21.11 -12.36 30.20
CA PHE A 352 21.45 -12.99 31.49
C PHE A 352 20.87 -14.41 31.67
N GLY A 353 20.23 -14.97 30.64
CA GLY A 353 19.67 -16.31 30.64
C GLY A 353 18.52 -16.52 31.63
N ILE A 354 17.74 -15.47 31.90
CA ILE A 354 16.61 -15.51 32.85
C ILE A 354 15.34 -15.90 32.08
N GLN A 355 14.63 -16.92 32.55
CA GLN A 355 13.39 -17.38 31.92
C GLN A 355 12.20 -16.47 32.28
N GLU A 356 11.33 -16.16 31.30
CA GLU A 356 10.12 -15.34 31.54
C GLU A 356 9.18 -15.95 32.59
N SER A 357 9.20 -17.28 32.78
CA SER A 357 8.39 -17.97 33.80
C SER A 357 8.82 -17.65 35.24
N ALA A 358 10.01 -17.07 35.44
CA ALA A 358 10.47 -16.61 36.75
C ALA A 358 9.90 -15.22 37.11
N LEU A 359 9.22 -14.53 36.18
CA LEU A 359 8.66 -13.20 36.41
C LEU A 359 7.33 -13.28 37.21
N PRO A 360 7.07 -12.34 38.14
CA PRO A 360 5.78 -12.21 38.80
C PRO A 360 4.63 -11.97 37.82
N GLU A 361 3.41 -12.40 38.19
CA GLU A 361 2.20 -12.05 37.44
C GLU A 361 2.00 -10.53 37.39
N GLY A 362 1.58 -10.02 36.22
CA GLY A 362 1.41 -8.58 35.99
C GLY A 362 2.70 -7.83 35.64
N THR A 363 3.82 -8.52 35.37
CA THR A 363 5.07 -7.89 34.93
C THR A 363 4.94 -7.27 33.53
N ALA A 364 5.32 -5.99 33.40
CA ALA A 364 5.47 -5.31 32.12
C ALA A 364 6.81 -5.69 31.46
N ILE A 365 6.75 -6.30 30.27
CA ILE A 365 7.96 -6.71 29.53
C ILE A 365 8.20 -5.74 28.37
N LEU A 366 9.30 -5.00 28.44
CA LEU A 366 9.78 -4.11 27.37
C LEU A 366 10.55 -4.91 26.32
N ASN A 367 10.59 -4.41 25.07
CA ASN A 367 11.30 -5.03 23.94
C ASN A 367 10.90 -6.47 23.59
N ARG A 368 9.70 -6.92 24.00
CA ARG A 368 9.17 -8.22 23.64
C ARG A 368 8.95 -8.31 22.12
N LYS A 369 9.71 -9.17 21.44
CA LYS A 369 9.51 -9.44 20.01
C LYS A 369 8.26 -10.32 19.84
N ASN A 370 7.11 -9.70 19.58
CA ASN A 370 5.91 -10.44 19.21
C ASN A 370 6.10 -11.06 17.81
N SER A 371 5.81 -12.35 17.67
CA SER A 371 5.84 -13.01 16.36
C SER A 371 4.77 -12.39 15.44
N PHE A 372 5.11 -12.15 14.16
CA PHE A 372 4.19 -11.61 13.13
C PHE A 372 2.84 -12.34 13.12
N TYR A 373 2.86 -13.66 13.36
CA TYR A 373 1.67 -14.50 13.43
C TYR A 373 0.78 -14.19 14.65
N GLN A 374 1.35 -13.89 15.82
CA GLN A 374 0.58 -13.58 17.03
C GLN A 374 -0.08 -12.22 16.95
N GLN A 375 0.60 -11.22 16.38
CA GLN A 375 0.06 -9.87 16.22
C GLN A 375 -1.05 -9.81 15.16
N ASN A 376 -0.94 -10.64 14.11
CA ASN A 376 -1.84 -10.59 12.95
C ASN A 376 -2.71 -11.85 12.77
N ARG A 377 -2.86 -12.68 13.82
CA ARG A 377 -3.62 -13.94 13.79
C ARG A 377 -4.99 -13.82 13.09
N PRO A 378 -5.86 -12.83 13.39
CA PRO A 378 -7.14 -12.69 12.69
C PRO A 378 -6.97 -12.36 11.20
N ALA A 379 -6.00 -11.52 10.84
CA ALA A 379 -5.73 -11.17 9.45
C ALA A 379 -5.19 -12.36 8.64
N VAL A 380 -4.31 -13.17 9.24
CA VAL A 380 -3.75 -14.39 8.60
C VAL A 380 -4.82 -15.45 8.36
N ILE A 381 -5.75 -15.64 9.30
CA ILE A 381 -6.89 -16.56 9.14
C ILE A 381 -7.84 -16.06 8.04
N ALA A 382 -8.11 -14.75 8.00
CA ALA A 382 -8.94 -14.14 6.96
C ALA A 382 -8.32 -14.29 5.57
N ALA A 383 -7.03 -13.98 5.42
CA ALA A 383 -6.30 -14.14 4.17
C ALA A 383 -6.28 -15.60 3.69
N SER A 384 -6.03 -16.56 4.59
CA SER A 384 -6.04 -17.98 4.26
C SER A 384 -7.42 -18.45 3.79
N SER A 385 -8.49 -17.95 4.41
CA SER A 385 -9.87 -18.26 4.02
C SER A 385 -10.20 -17.70 2.63
N ILE A 386 -9.77 -16.48 2.32
CA ILE A 386 -9.93 -15.86 1.01
C ILE A 386 -9.21 -16.66 -0.07
N ILE A 387 -7.95 -17.07 0.18
CA ILE A 387 -7.16 -17.89 -0.76
C ILE A 387 -7.86 -19.23 -1.03
N MET A 388 -8.43 -19.86 -0.01
CA MET A 388 -9.16 -21.12 -0.16
C MET A 388 -10.41 -20.96 -1.05
N VAL A 389 -11.19 -19.91 -0.82
CA VAL A 389 -12.39 -19.60 -1.63
C VAL A 389 -12.00 -19.28 -3.07
N LEU A 390 -10.95 -18.48 -3.30
CA LEU A 390 -10.46 -18.17 -4.63
C LEU A 390 -9.98 -19.41 -5.37
N SER A 391 -9.28 -20.33 -4.68
CA SER A 391 -8.79 -21.58 -5.27
C SER A 391 -9.94 -22.48 -5.75
N ILE A 392 -10.99 -22.60 -4.93
CA ILE A 392 -12.22 -23.33 -5.30
C ILE A 392 -12.90 -22.67 -6.51
N LEU A 393 -13.01 -21.35 -6.53
CA LEU A 393 -13.60 -20.60 -7.64
C LEU A 393 -12.83 -20.82 -8.95
N VAL A 394 -11.49 -20.76 -8.89
CA VAL A 394 -10.61 -20.99 -10.05
C VAL A 394 -10.76 -22.42 -10.57
N THR A 395 -10.88 -23.41 -9.69
CA THR A 395 -11.11 -24.80 -10.11
C THR A 395 -12.45 -24.97 -10.82
N ILE A 396 -13.52 -24.35 -10.31
CA ILE A 396 -14.85 -24.37 -10.93
C ILE A 396 -14.83 -23.68 -12.30
N LEU A 397 -14.20 -22.51 -12.40
CA LEU A 397 -14.07 -21.78 -13.67
C LEU A 397 -13.29 -22.58 -14.72
N THR A 398 -12.18 -23.20 -14.31
CA THR A 398 -11.35 -24.03 -15.20
C THR A 398 -12.12 -25.24 -15.69
N ALA A 399 -12.88 -25.91 -14.81
CA ALA A 399 -13.75 -27.03 -15.20
C ALA A 399 -14.88 -26.61 -16.15
N SER A 400 -15.45 -25.41 -15.96
CA SER A 400 -16.48 -24.85 -16.84
C SER A 400 -15.95 -24.56 -18.26
N VAL A 401 -14.80 -23.88 -18.37
CA VAL A 401 -14.17 -23.58 -19.66
C VAL A 401 -13.80 -24.86 -20.41
N LYS A 402 -13.33 -25.90 -19.70
CA LYS A 402 -12.99 -27.19 -20.31
C LYS A 402 -14.22 -27.87 -20.91
N ARG A 403 -15.41 -27.78 -20.28
CA ARG A 403 -16.65 -28.35 -20.81
C ARG A 403 -17.12 -27.66 -22.11
N ILE A 404 -17.00 -26.34 -22.19
CA ILE A 404 -17.43 -25.58 -23.38
C ILE A 404 -16.58 -25.96 -24.60
N LYS A 405 -15.25 -25.98 -24.46
CA LYS A 405 -14.34 -26.35 -25.55
C LYS A 405 -14.54 -27.79 -26.05
N ILE A 406 -14.91 -28.72 -25.16
CA ILE A 406 -15.21 -30.10 -25.56
C ILE A 406 -16.51 -30.18 -26.38
N ALA A 407 -17.52 -29.35 -26.08
CA ALA A 407 -18.78 -29.33 -26.81
C ALA A 407 -18.64 -28.73 -28.21
N GLU A 408 -17.86 -27.64 -28.36
CA GLU A 408 -17.58 -27.02 -29.67
C GLU A 408 -16.81 -27.97 -30.59
N ARG A 409 -15.77 -28.63 -30.04
CA ARG A 409 -14.94 -29.58 -30.80
C ARG A 409 -15.75 -30.78 -31.31
N LYS A 410 -16.69 -31.29 -30.50
CA LYS A 410 -17.59 -32.38 -30.92
C LYS A 410 -18.48 -32.00 -32.10
N LEU A 411 -18.96 -30.76 -32.16
CA LEU A 411 -19.84 -30.29 -33.25
C LEU A 411 -19.07 -30.11 -34.57
N GLU A 412 -17.81 -29.66 -34.49
CA GLU A 412 -16.92 -29.53 -35.64
C GLU A 412 -16.52 -30.90 -36.20
N GLU A 413 -16.11 -31.83 -35.33
CA GLU A 413 -15.73 -33.20 -35.67
C GLU A 413 -16.88 -33.96 -36.35
N GLU A 414 -18.13 -33.77 -35.89
CA GLU A 414 -19.33 -34.43 -36.45
C GLU A 414 -19.68 -33.92 -37.86
N LYS A 415 -19.51 -32.62 -38.16
CA LYS A 415 -19.72 -32.06 -39.51
C LYS A 415 -18.64 -32.51 -40.50
N GLU A 416 -17.39 -32.56 -40.04
CA GLU A 416 -16.26 -32.96 -40.87
C GLU A 416 -16.33 -34.46 -41.19
N PHE A 417 -16.70 -35.29 -40.20
CA PHE A 417 -16.97 -36.71 -40.38
C PHE A 417 -18.05 -36.95 -41.44
N MET A 418 -19.21 -36.29 -41.35
CA MET A 418 -20.31 -36.47 -42.33
C MET A 418 -19.91 -36.14 -43.77
N THR A 419 -19.08 -35.12 -43.97
CA THR A 419 -18.60 -34.71 -45.31
C THR A 419 -17.59 -35.72 -45.84
N LYS A 420 -16.64 -36.16 -45.00
CA LYS A 420 -15.65 -37.18 -45.36
C LYS A 420 -16.30 -38.54 -45.61
N SER A 421 -17.29 -38.94 -44.82
CA SER A 421 -18.03 -40.20 -45.00
C SER A 421 -18.80 -40.24 -46.32
N ILE A 422 -19.37 -39.12 -46.78
CA ILE A 422 -20.04 -39.07 -48.10
C ILE A 422 -19.01 -39.15 -49.24
N ASN A 423 -17.86 -38.49 -49.09
CA ASN A 423 -16.78 -38.53 -50.08
C ASN A 423 -16.01 -39.86 -50.14
N SER A 424 -15.97 -40.64 -49.05
CA SER A 424 -15.31 -41.95 -49.03
C SER A 424 -16.16 -43.09 -49.61
N ILE A 425 -17.44 -42.85 -49.94
CA ILE A 425 -18.29 -43.86 -50.60
C ILE A 425 -17.65 -44.24 -51.94
N PRO A 426 -17.27 -45.52 -52.15
CA PRO A 426 -16.72 -45.99 -53.41
C PRO A 426 -17.74 -45.80 -54.54
N GLY A 427 -17.31 -45.19 -55.64
CA GLY A 427 -18.20 -44.81 -56.74
C GLY A 427 -18.90 -43.46 -56.53
N ILE A 428 -19.94 -43.23 -57.31
CA ILE A 428 -20.71 -41.97 -57.33
C ILE A 428 -21.76 -42.03 -56.22
N PHE A 429 -21.95 -40.95 -55.44
CA PHE A 429 -23.05 -40.77 -54.49
C PHE A 429 -23.79 -39.46 -54.80
N TYR A 430 -25.13 -39.51 -54.78
CA TYR A 430 -25.96 -38.33 -55.02
C TYR A 430 -27.29 -38.36 -54.27
N VAL A 431 -27.86 -37.17 -54.05
CA VAL A 431 -29.19 -36.92 -53.49
C VAL A 431 -29.95 -36.00 -54.44
N LEU A 432 -31.14 -36.44 -54.86
CA LEU A 432 -32.06 -35.67 -55.71
C LEU A 432 -33.29 -35.22 -54.92
N ASN A 433 -33.90 -34.11 -55.35
CA ASN A 433 -35.25 -33.73 -54.89
C ASN A 433 -36.33 -34.54 -55.62
N SER A 434 -37.59 -34.35 -55.22
CA SER A 434 -38.78 -34.96 -55.84
C SER A 434 -38.97 -34.62 -57.32
N ARG A 435 -38.21 -33.66 -57.88
CA ARG A 435 -38.19 -33.31 -59.31
C ARG A 435 -36.98 -33.86 -60.08
N GLY A 436 -36.13 -34.68 -59.43
CA GLY A 436 -34.97 -35.33 -60.07
C GLY A 436 -33.74 -34.42 -60.24
N ARG A 437 -33.68 -33.30 -59.53
CA ARG A 437 -32.54 -32.35 -59.54
C ARG A 437 -31.57 -32.64 -58.40
N PHE A 438 -30.27 -32.52 -58.67
CA PHE A 438 -29.22 -32.75 -57.66
C PHE A 438 -29.23 -31.69 -56.55
N ILE A 439 -29.21 -32.14 -55.29
CA ILE A 439 -29.14 -31.28 -54.09
C ILE A 439 -27.82 -31.48 -53.34
N ARG A 440 -27.29 -32.70 -53.37
CA ARG A 440 -26.03 -33.05 -52.71
C ARG A 440 -25.38 -34.23 -53.42
N TRP A 441 -24.06 -34.29 -53.46
CA TRP A 441 -23.30 -35.38 -54.08
C TRP A 441 -21.90 -35.48 -53.44
N ASN A 442 -21.19 -36.58 -53.72
CA ASN A 442 -19.78 -36.71 -53.39
C ASN A 442 -18.88 -36.17 -54.50
N GLU A 443 -17.62 -35.88 -54.19
CA GLU A 443 -16.64 -35.38 -55.16
C GLU A 443 -16.48 -36.30 -56.39
N ASN A 444 -16.71 -37.60 -56.23
CA ASN A 444 -16.65 -38.57 -57.31
C ASN A 444 -17.66 -38.28 -58.42
N LEU A 445 -18.84 -37.70 -58.15
CA LEU A 445 -19.80 -37.32 -59.20
C LEU A 445 -19.24 -36.21 -60.11
N SER A 446 -18.56 -35.24 -59.53
CA SER A 446 -17.97 -34.11 -60.27
C SER A 446 -16.76 -34.54 -61.09
N LEU A 447 -15.87 -35.34 -60.48
CA LEU A 447 -14.73 -35.96 -61.18
C LEU A 447 -15.17 -36.88 -62.32
N PHE A 448 -16.22 -37.66 -62.08
CA PHE A 448 -16.77 -38.58 -63.06
C PHE A 448 -17.44 -37.86 -64.23
N SER A 449 -18.37 -36.94 -63.93
CA SER A 449 -19.15 -36.25 -64.97
C SER A 449 -18.30 -35.24 -65.76
N GLY A 450 -17.19 -34.77 -65.18
CA GLY A 450 -16.35 -33.71 -65.74
C GLY A 450 -17.01 -32.33 -65.72
N ARG A 451 -18.04 -32.14 -64.89
CA ARG A 451 -18.81 -30.90 -64.74
C ARG A 451 -18.56 -30.25 -63.38
N SER A 452 -18.67 -28.92 -63.31
CA SER A 452 -18.47 -28.20 -62.04
C SER A 452 -19.62 -28.45 -61.06
N ASN A 453 -19.37 -28.15 -59.78
CA ASN A 453 -20.43 -28.24 -58.76
C ASN A 453 -21.57 -27.23 -59.00
N GLU A 454 -21.27 -26.05 -59.56
CA GLU A 454 -22.33 -25.10 -59.93
C GLU A 454 -23.18 -25.63 -61.08
N GLU A 455 -22.57 -26.26 -62.08
CA GLU A 455 -23.28 -26.88 -63.21
C GLU A 455 -24.14 -28.06 -62.73
N LEU A 456 -23.61 -28.94 -61.89
CA LEU A 456 -24.35 -30.09 -61.36
C LEU A 456 -25.58 -29.69 -60.54
N ALA A 457 -25.51 -28.56 -59.83
CA ALA A 457 -26.65 -28.03 -59.07
C ALA A 457 -27.83 -27.65 -59.96
N GLU A 458 -27.64 -27.41 -61.27
CA GLU A 458 -28.68 -27.04 -62.22
C GLU A 458 -29.22 -28.21 -63.04
N LEU A 459 -28.53 -29.35 -63.03
CA LEU A 459 -28.85 -30.52 -63.84
C LEU A 459 -29.83 -31.46 -63.16
N THR A 460 -30.47 -32.27 -63.99
CA THR A 460 -31.32 -33.40 -63.58
C THR A 460 -30.63 -34.72 -63.91
N ALA A 461 -31.10 -35.80 -63.30
CA ALA A 461 -30.59 -37.14 -63.60
C ALA A 461 -30.67 -37.49 -65.11
N PHE A 462 -31.58 -36.89 -65.89
CA PHE A 462 -31.71 -37.13 -67.32
C PHE A 462 -30.54 -36.58 -68.15
N ASP A 463 -29.85 -35.55 -67.65
CA ASP A 463 -28.80 -34.83 -68.40
C ASP A 463 -27.44 -35.56 -68.42
N LEU A 464 -27.30 -36.64 -67.63
CA LEU A 464 -26.08 -37.45 -67.51
C LEU A 464 -26.16 -38.81 -68.23
N HIS A 465 -27.28 -39.12 -68.88
CA HIS A 465 -27.52 -40.40 -69.54
C HIS A 465 -28.05 -40.20 -70.97
N SER A 466 -27.78 -41.17 -71.85
CA SER A 466 -28.26 -41.16 -73.24
C SER A 466 -29.80 -41.14 -73.31
N PRO A 467 -30.41 -40.53 -74.35
CA PRO A 467 -31.86 -40.49 -74.51
C PRO A 467 -32.57 -41.86 -74.47
N GLU A 468 -31.88 -42.91 -74.92
CA GLU A 468 -32.37 -44.30 -74.89
C GLU A 468 -32.66 -44.81 -73.47
N TYR A 469 -32.03 -44.24 -72.45
CA TYR A 469 -32.23 -44.60 -71.04
C TYR A 469 -33.19 -43.65 -70.30
N HIS A 470 -33.72 -42.60 -70.95
CA HIS A 470 -34.61 -41.62 -70.29
C HIS A 470 -35.94 -42.23 -69.82
N GLU A 471 -36.52 -43.19 -70.57
CA GLU A 471 -37.70 -43.92 -70.09
C GLU A 471 -37.38 -44.79 -68.88
N THR A 472 -36.25 -45.50 -68.91
CA THR A 472 -35.77 -46.33 -67.80
C THR A 472 -35.54 -45.49 -66.54
N ILE A 473 -34.96 -44.30 -66.68
CA ILE A 473 -34.74 -43.34 -65.58
C ILE A 473 -36.07 -42.78 -65.06
N ARG A 474 -37.01 -42.43 -65.95
CA ARG A 474 -38.34 -41.95 -65.55
C ARG A 474 -39.09 -43.01 -64.74
N HIS A 475 -39.15 -44.25 -65.24
CA HIS A 475 -39.76 -45.36 -64.52
C HIS A 475 -39.06 -45.67 -63.20
N SER A 476 -37.74 -45.51 -63.14
CA SER A 476 -36.96 -45.69 -61.91
C SER A 476 -37.30 -44.61 -60.88
N ILE A 477 -37.33 -43.33 -61.28
CA ILE A 477 -37.69 -42.21 -60.39
C ILE A 477 -39.14 -42.37 -59.89
N GLU A 478 -40.10 -42.69 -60.77
CA GLU A 478 -41.49 -42.91 -60.37
C GLU A 478 -41.64 -44.10 -59.39
N SER A 479 -40.92 -45.20 -59.63
CA SER A 479 -40.91 -46.35 -58.73
C SER A 479 -40.33 -46.00 -57.36
N ILE A 480 -39.31 -45.13 -57.32
CA ILE A 480 -38.70 -44.63 -56.09
C ILE A 480 -39.65 -43.69 -55.35
N LEU A 481 -40.34 -42.80 -56.05
CA LEU A 481 -41.35 -41.92 -55.45
C LEU A 481 -42.53 -42.71 -54.82
N LEU A 482 -42.80 -43.91 -55.33
CA LEU A 482 -43.76 -44.87 -54.76
C LEU A 482 -43.18 -45.74 -53.63
N GLY A 483 -41.96 -45.48 -53.18
CA GLY A 483 -41.35 -46.14 -52.01
C GLY A 483 -40.47 -47.35 -52.31
N LYS A 484 -40.15 -47.65 -53.58
CA LYS A 484 -39.35 -48.83 -53.96
C LYS A 484 -37.89 -48.47 -54.22
N SER A 485 -36.95 -49.36 -53.85
CA SER A 485 -35.57 -49.26 -54.30
C SER A 485 -35.39 -49.84 -55.70
N VAL A 486 -34.52 -49.25 -56.50
CA VAL A 486 -34.27 -49.65 -57.88
C VAL A 486 -32.77 -49.87 -58.08
N ASN A 487 -32.42 -50.99 -58.71
CA ASN A 487 -31.08 -51.25 -59.23
C ASN A 487 -31.16 -51.30 -60.75
N VAL A 488 -30.27 -50.59 -61.44
CA VAL A 488 -30.27 -50.55 -62.90
C VAL A 488 -28.85 -50.37 -63.41
N GLU A 489 -28.50 -51.10 -64.45
CA GLU A 489 -27.26 -50.86 -65.18
C GLU A 489 -27.53 -49.81 -66.25
N LEU A 490 -26.78 -48.72 -66.17
CA LEU A 490 -26.94 -47.58 -67.07
C LEU A 490 -25.57 -47.22 -67.65
N GLU A 491 -25.60 -46.84 -68.92
CA GLU A 491 -24.49 -46.15 -69.56
C GLU A 491 -24.60 -44.67 -69.19
N ALA A 492 -23.51 -44.10 -68.70
CA ALA A 492 -23.45 -42.69 -68.33
C ALA A 492 -22.53 -41.94 -69.30
N ILE A 493 -22.91 -40.71 -69.67
CA ILE A 493 -22.15 -39.89 -70.61
C ILE A 493 -21.28 -38.92 -69.80
N ARG A 494 -19.96 -39.07 -69.93
CA ARG A 494 -19.00 -38.10 -69.40
C ARG A 494 -18.90 -36.85 -70.30
N ALA A 495 -18.47 -35.71 -69.76
CA ALA A 495 -18.25 -34.49 -70.54
C ALA A 495 -17.23 -34.66 -71.69
N ASN A 496 -16.33 -35.66 -71.60
CA ASN A 496 -15.34 -36.01 -72.63
C ASN A 496 -15.88 -36.97 -73.72
N GLY A 497 -17.14 -37.43 -73.63
CA GLY A 497 -17.78 -38.32 -74.60
C GLY A 497 -17.60 -39.82 -74.34
N GLU A 498 -16.86 -40.23 -73.29
CA GLU A 498 -16.73 -41.64 -72.90
C GLU A 498 -18.03 -42.21 -72.32
N ARG A 499 -18.21 -43.53 -72.49
CA ARG A 499 -19.43 -44.27 -72.19
C ARG A 499 -19.16 -45.52 -71.35
N PRO A 500 -18.83 -45.37 -70.06
CA PRO A 500 -18.53 -46.50 -69.19
C PRO A 500 -19.83 -47.13 -68.67
N HIS A 501 -19.79 -48.42 -68.37
CA HIS A 501 -20.93 -49.15 -67.81
C HIS A 501 -20.94 -49.02 -66.28
N TYR A 502 -22.06 -48.51 -65.75
CA TYR A 502 -22.26 -48.35 -64.32
C TYR A 502 -23.44 -49.16 -63.82
N PHE A 503 -23.26 -49.74 -62.64
CA PHE A 503 -24.34 -50.31 -61.86
C PHE A 503 -24.86 -49.27 -60.86
N HIS A 504 -26.09 -48.78 -61.07
CA HIS A 504 -26.76 -47.78 -60.19
C HIS A 504 -27.70 -48.45 -59.21
N LYS A 505 -27.75 -47.94 -57.97
CA LYS A 505 -28.72 -48.31 -56.94
C LYS A 505 -29.28 -47.06 -56.27
N ALA A 506 -30.61 -46.88 -56.27
CA ALA A 506 -31.26 -45.70 -55.69
C ALA A 506 -32.49 -46.06 -54.83
N SER A 507 -32.74 -45.28 -53.78
CA SER A 507 -33.80 -45.51 -52.79
C SER A 507 -34.41 -44.19 -52.28
N PRO A 508 -35.68 -44.18 -51.84
CA PRO A 508 -36.32 -42.98 -51.30
C PRO A 508 -35.94 -42.75 -49.82
N VAL A 509 -35.77 -41.50 -49.43
CA VAL A 509 -35.48 -41.07 -48.05
C VAL A 509 -36.39 -39.88 -47.70
N ILE A 510 -37.13 -39.97 -46.60
CA ILE A 510 -37.99 -38.89 -46.10
C ILE A 510 -37.25 -38.13 -45.01
N ASN A 511 -37.12 -36.81 -45.16
CA ASN A 511 -36.56 -35.92 -44.14
C ASN A 511 -37.49 -34.72 -43.93
N ASN A 512 -37.90 -34.45 -42.69
CA ASN A 512 -38.81 -33.34 -42.33
C ASN A 512 -40.04 -33.19 -43.24
N SER A 513 -40.69 -34.32 -43.57
CA SER A 513 -41.88 -34.38 -44.45
C SER A 513 -41.65 -34.06 -45.94
N GLU A 514 -40.39 -33.92 -46.39
CA GLU A 514 -40.01 -33.89 -47.81
C GLU A 514 -39.36 -35.20 -48.25
N LEU A 515 -39.63 -35.62 -49.48
CA LEU A 515 -39.13 -36.86 -50.07
C LEU A 515 -37.92 -36.57 -50.97
N PHE A 516 -36.81 -37.26 -50.69
CA PHE A 516 -35.56 -37.21 -51.44
C PHE A 516 -35.23 -38.58 -52.03
N ILE A 517 -34.43 -38.59 -53.09
CA ILE A 517 -33.91 -39.83 -53.70
C ILE A 517 -32.42 -39.89 -53.44
N VAL A 518 -31.93 -40.96 -52.82
CA VAL A 518 -30.50 -41.17 -52.55
C VAL A 518 -30.02 -42.35 -53.39
N GLY A 519 -28.92 -42.18 -54.12
CA GLY A 519 -28.38 -43.24 -54.98
C GLY A 519 -26.86 -43.31 -55.05
N THR A 520 -26.36 -44.48 -55.43
CA THR A 520 -24.94 -44.77 -55.68
C THR A 520 -24.70 -45.43 -57.05
N ALA A 521 -23.49 -45.32 -57.61
CA ALA A 521 -23.10 -46.00 -58.87
C ALA A 521 -21.61 -46.43 -58.93
N ILE A 522 -21.27 -47.60 -59.50
CA ILE A 522 -19.91 -48.20 -59.53
C ILE A 522 -19.52 -48.72 -60.94
N ASP A 523 -18.25 -48.57 -61.34
CA ASP A 523 -17.63 -49.04 -62.61
C ASP A 523 -17.13 -50.49 -62.52
N ILE A 524 -17.32 -51.32 -63.56
CA ILE A 524 -17.07 -52.79 -63.52
C ILE A 524 -16.11 -53.31 -64.62
N THR A 525 -15.14 -52.51 -65.09
CA THR A 525 -14.36 -52.82 -66.31
C THR A 525 -13.13 -53.77 -66.12
N ASP A 526 -12.37 -53.70 -65.02
CA ASP A 526 -11.03 -54.32 -64.91
C ASP A 526 -10.94 -55.73 -64.25
N LEU A 527 -12.04 -56.28 -63.73
CA LEU A 527 -12.06 -57.51 -62.90
C LEU A 527 -11.63 -58.82 -63.63
N LYS A 528 -11.22 -58.77 -64.90
CA LYS A 528 -11.05 -59.96 -65.76
C LYS A 528 -9.60 -60.48 -66.00
N LYS A 529 -8.52 -59.90 -65.43
CA LYS A 529 -7.14 -60.14 -65.94
C LYS A 529 -6.04 -60.78 -65.03
N THR A 530 -6.26 -61.25 -63.78
CA THR A 530 -5.14 -61.49 -62.81
C THR A 530 -5.14 -62.88 -62.11
N THR A 531 -4.37 -63.90 -62.57
CA THR A 531 -4.30 -65.22 -61.84
C THR A 531 -2.97 -66.03 -61.94
N GLN A 532 -1.94 -65.64 -62.70
CA GLN A 532 -0.76 -66.50 -63.00
C GLN A 532 0.56 -66.23 -62.21
N ARG A 533 0.62 -65.40 -61.16
CA ARG A 533 1.90 -64.87 -60.58
C ARG A 533 2.40 -65.40 -59.21
N LEU A 534 1.82 -66.45 -58.60
CA LEU A 534 1.89 -66.65 -57.13
C LEU A 534 3.07 -67.50 -56.54
N GLN A 535 3.70 -68.46 -57.24
CA GLN A 535 4.54 -69.51 -56.60
C GLN A 535 6.01 -69.18 -56.21
N GLN A 536 6.62 -68.07 -56.66
CA GLN A 536 8.04 -67.74 -56.34
C GLN A 536 8.21 -66.81 -55.11
N SER A 537 7.12 -66.41 -54.45
CA SER A 537 7.11 -65.41 -53.37
C SER A 537 7.40 -65.98 -51.97
N GLU A 538 7.05 -67.25 -51.70
CA GLU A 538 6.93 -67.80 -50.33
C GLU A 538 8.26 -68.04 -49.59
N GLU A 539 9.33 -68.55 -50.22
CA GLU A 539 10.59 -68.88 -49.52
C GLU A 539 11.42 -67.65 -49.10
N LYS A 540 11.24 -66.52 -49.80
CA LYS A 540 11.93 -65.26 -49.51
C LYS A 540 11.34 -64.58 -48.27
N PHE A 541 10.04 -64.74 -48.03
CA PHE A 541 9.31 -64.11 -46.93
C PHE A 541 9.79 -64.62 -45.56
N ARG A 542 10.00 -65.94 -45.40
CA ARG A 542 10.35 -66.56 -44.11
C ARG A 542 11.64 -66.05 -43.46
N ARG A 543 12.71 -65.82 -44.24
CA ARG A 543 14.01 -65.36 -43.71
C ARG A 543 14.02 -63.90 -43.24
N ILE A 544 13.25 -63.05 -43.91
CA ILE A 544 13.13 -61.63 -43.55
C ILE A 544 12.39 -61.49 -42.22
N PHE A 545 11.37 -62.32 -42.02
CA PHE A 545 10.52 -62.33 -40.84
C PHE A 545 11.28 -62.64 -39.53
N GLU A 546 12.11 -63.68 -39.50
CA GLU A 546 12.76 -64.16 -38.27
C GLU A 546 13.94 -63.28 -37.79
N SER A 547 14.57 -62.51 -38.68
CA SER A 547 15.77 -61.70 -38.37
C SER A 547 15.47 -60.23 -38.05
N MET A 548 14.20 -59.85 -38.05
CA MET A 548 13.76 -58.47 -37.83
C MET A 548 13.97 -58.03 -36.36
N PRO A 549 14.64 -56.89 -36.10
CA PRO A 549 14.91 -56.39 -34.74
C PRO A 549 13.70 -55.71 -34.08
N GLU A 550 12.71 -55.32 -34.89
CA GLU A 550 11.44 -54.74 -34.46
C GLU A 550 10.42 -55.84 -34.20
N GLY A 551 9.55 -55.64 -33.21
CA GLY A 551 8.50 -56.59 -32.89
C GLY A 551 7.45 -56.61 -33.98
N TYR A 552 7.22 -57.76 -34.60
CA TYR A 552 6.15 -57.97 -35.57
C TYR A 552 5.09 -58.88 -34.96
N ILE A 553 3.82 -58.51 -35.11
CA ILE A 553 2.65 -59.30 -34.73
C ILE A 553 1.61 -59.27 -35.86
N LEU A 554 1.02 -60.42 -36.17
CA LEU A 554 -0.21 -60.56 -36.94
C LEU A 554 -1.29 -61.10 -36.01
N ALA A 555 -2.43 -60.42 -35.92
CA ALA A 555 -3.55 -60.82 -35.07
C ALA A 555 -4.87 -60.84 -35.86
N ARG A 556 -5.88 -61.58 -35.41
CA ARG A 556 -7.24 -61.54 -35.97
C ARG A 556 -7.96 -60.25 -35.58
N ALA A 557 -9.10 -59.97 -36.23
CA ALA A 557 -9.91 -58.78 -35.96
C ALA A 557 -10.41 -58.65 -34.50
N ASP A 558 -10.53 -59.76 -33.79
CA ASP A 558 -10.85 -59.78 -32.35
C ASP A 558 -9.64 -59.50 -31.45
N GLY A 559 -8.43 -59.50 -32.02
CA GLY A 559 -7.16 -59.25 -31.35
C GLY A 559 -6.36 -60.50 -31.01
N GLU A 560 -6.82 -61.70 -31.36
CA GLU A 560 -6.06 -62.94 -31.13
C GLU A 560 -4.79 -62.98 -31.99
N ILE A 561 -3.61 -63.12 -31.37
CA ILE A 561 -2.32 -63.18 -32.07
C ILE A 561 -2.21 -64.52 -32.80
N VAL A 562 -2.01 -64.45 -34.12
CA VAL A 562 -1.85 -65.61 -35.01
C VAL A 562 -0.39 -65.87 -35.32
N LEU A 563 0.42 -64.81 -35.35
CA LEU A 563 1.84 -64.91 -35.65
C LEU A 563 2.60 -63.80 -34.94
N ALA A 564 3.73 -64.12 -34.35
CA ALA A 564 4.66 -63.13 -33.79
C ALA A 564 6.09 -63.49 -34.20
N ASN A 565 6.96 -62.50 -34.31
CA ASN A 565 8.39 -62.74 -34.54
C ASN A 565 9.17 -62.79 -33.19
N PRO A 566 10.43 -63.28 -33.19
CA PRO A 566 11.26 -63.34 -31.98
C PRO A 566 11.47 -62.00 -31.25
N ALA A 567 11.46 -60.88 -31.98
CA ALA A 567 11.62 -59.55 -31.39
C ALA A 567 10.36 -59.10 -30.62
N ALA A 568 9.15 -59.43 -31.09
CA ALA A 568 7.90 -59.11 -30.41
C ALA A 568 7.83 -59.82 -29.05
N ALA A 569 8.19 -61.10 -29.00
CA ALA A 569 8.26 -61.86 -27.75
C ALA A 569 9.20 -61.21 -26.74
N ARG A 570 10.41 -60.82 -27.16
CA ARG A 570 11.39 -60.15 -26.29
C ARG A 570 10.90 -58.81 -25.76
N LEU A 571 10.32 -57.97 -26.62
CA LEU A 571 9.84 -56.64 -26.24
C LEU A 571 8.63 -56.70 -25.31
N LEU A 572 7.73 -57.68 -25.48
CA LEU A 572 6.56 -57.82 -24.63
C LEU A 572 6.79 -58.69 -23.38
N GLY A 573 7.99 -59.26 -23.21
CA GLY A 573 8.40 -59.98 -22.00
C GLY A 573 8.07 -61.48 -22.02
N HIS A 574 7.92 -62.08 -23.20
CA HIS A 574 7.66 -63.49 -23.43
C HIS A 574 8.95 -64.26 -23.79
N THR A 575 8.97 -65.57 -23.51
CA THR A 575 10.17 -66.41 -23.70
C THR A 575 10.40 -66.82 -25.15
N CYS A 576 9.34 -67.02 -25.94
CA CYS A 576 9.41 -67.28 -27.39
C CYS A 576 8.09 -66.89 -28.10
N PRO A 577 8.08 -66.67 -29.42
CA PRO A 577 6.88 -66.23 -30.16
C PRO A 577 5.68 -67.15 -30.03
N GLU A 578 5.93 -68.46 -29.90
CA GLU A 578 4.88 -69.47 -29.76
C GLU A 578 4.09 -69.30 -28.45
N THR A 579 4.68 -68.68 -27.42
CA THR A 579 3.95 -68.35 -26.18
C THR A 579 3.00 -67.16 -26.33
N MET A 580 3.03 -66.48 -27.46
CA MET A 580 2.16 -65.35 -27.77
C MET A 580 0.97 -65.74 -28.65
N GLU A 581 1.04 -66.88 -29.36
CA GLU A 581 -0.06 -67.36 -30.19
C GLU A 581 -1.30 -67.65 -29.33
N GLY A 582 -2.46 -67.17 -29.78
CA GLY A 582 -3.73 -67.29 -29.05
C GLY A 582 -3.97 -66.26 -27.95
N LEU A 583 -2.97 -65.44 -27.58
CA LEU A 583 -3.17 -64.31 -26.67
C LEU A 583 -3.89 -63.17 -27.37
N ASN A 584 -4.66 -62.38 -26.61
CA ASN A 584 -5.36 -61.24 -27.20
C ASN A 584 -4.55 -59.95 -27.00
N ILE A 585 -4.03 -59.39 -28.10
CA ILE A 585 -3.20 -58.18 -28.08
C ILE A 585 -3.93 -57.00 -27.44
N GLY A 586 -5.25 -56.94 -27.64
CA GLY A 586 -6.11 -55.87 -27.18
C GLY A 586 -6.32 -55.81 -25.66
N THR A 587 -6.30 -56.96 -24.99
CA THR A 587 -6.52 -57.04 -23.54
C THR A 587 -5.24 -57.16 -22.75
N GLU A 588 -4.18 -57.72 -23.34
CA GLU A 588 -2.98 -58.10 -22.58
C GLU A 588 -1.84 -57.07 -22.66
N PHE A 589 -1.68 -56.36 -23.78
CA PHE A 589 -0.50 -55.54 -24.01
C PHE A 589 -0.74 -54.04 -24.08
N TYR A 590 -1.97 -53.54 -24.21
CA TYR A 590 -2.22 -52.09 -24.18
C TYR A 590 -2.26 -51.56 -22.73
N ALA A 591 -1.35 -50.65 -22.38
CA ALA A 591 -1.37 -49.99 -21.08
C ALA A 591 -2.48 -48.93 -20.98
N ASN A 592 -2.81 -48.28 -22.10
CA ASN A 592 -3.88 -47.29 -22.21
C ASN A 592 -4.92 -47.75 -23.24
N ILE A 593 -6.12 -48.04 -22.77
CA ILE A 593 -7.24 -48.49 -23.60
C ILE A 593 -7.59 -47.45 -24.68
N LYS A 594 -7.36 -46.15 -24.43
CA LYS A 594 -7.62 -45.10 -25.42
C LYS A 594 -6.67 -45.14 -26.62
N ASP A 595 -5.42 -45.55 -26.40
CA ASP A 595 -4.45 -45.69 -27.49
C ASP A 595 -4.92 -46.81 -28.43
N ARG A 596 -5.47 -47.90 -27.86
CA ARG A 596 -6.10 -49.00 -28.62
C ARG A 596 -7.34 -48.54 -29.38
N GLU A 597 -8.25 -47.83 -28.71
CA GLU A 597 -9.49 -47.32 -29.34
C GLU A 597 -9.16 -46.39 -30.51
N HIS A 598 -8.23 -45.45 -30.30
CA HIS A 598 -7.79 -44.53 -31.33
C HIS A 598 -7.07 -45.24 -32.49
N LEU A 599 -6.23 -46.23 -32.19
CA LEU A 599 -5.61 -47.07 -33.20
C LEU A 599 -6.66 -47.85 -34.01
N LEU A 600 -7.63 -48.48 -33.35
CA LEU A 600 -8.70 -49.22 -34.02
C LEU A 600 -9.60 -48.30 -34.86
N GLU A 601 -9.83 -47.06 -34.42
CA GLU A 601 -10.50 -46.04 -35.24
C GLU A 601 -9.68 -45.70 -36.48
N ILE A 602 -8.38 -45.43 -36.35
CA ILE A 602 -7.51 -45.14 -37.49
C ILE A 602 -7.42 -46.34 -38.44
N LEU A 603 -7.36 -47.57 -37.92
CA LEU A 603 -7.35 -48.79 -38.74
C LEU A 603 -8.70 -49.03 -39.43
N LYS A 604 -9.82 -48.76 -38.76
CA LYS A 604 -11.16 -48.82 -39.38
C LYS A 604 -11.37 -47.74 -40.44
N GLU A 605 -10.82 -46.55 -40.21
CA GLU A 605 -11.00 -45.38 -41.08
C GLU A 605 -10.02 -45.38 -42.27
N LYS A 606 -8.76 -45.73 -42.05
CA LYS A 606 -7.66 -45.59 -43.02
C LYS A 606 -7.01 -46.91 -43.42
N GLY A 607 -7.36 -48.03 -42.77
CA GLY A 607 -6.74 -49.34 -43.00
C GLY A 607 -5.28 -49.44 -42.53
N ARG A 608 -4.66 -48.35 -42.08
CA ARG A 608 -3.27 -48.30 -41.61
C ARG A 608 -2.97 -47.10 -40.72
N ALA A 609 -2.00 -47.25 -39.84
CA ALA A 609 -1.50 -46.27 -38.88
C ALA A 609 0.04 -46.33 -38.86
N PRO A 610 0.75 -45.58 -39.73
CA PRO A 610 2.20 -45.50 -39.70
C PRO A 610 2.67 -44.62 -38.52
N GLU A 611 3.81 -44.98 -37.91
CA GLU A 611 4.49 -44.19 -36.85
C GLU A 611 3.55 -43.78 -35.69
N PHE A 612 2.63 -44.66 -35.31
CA PHE A 612 1.69 -44.45 -34.22
C PHE A 612 2.36 -44.72 -32.87
N GLU A 613 2.43 -43.70 -32.02
CA GLU A 613 2.95 -43.83 -30.66
C GLU A 613 1.87 -44.38 -29.72
N MET A 614 2.16 -45.46 -29.01
CA MET A 614 1.26 -46.06 -28.02
C MET A 614 2.04 -46.60 -26.83
N THR A 615 1.37 -46.75 -25.69
CA THR A 615 2.00 -47.34 -24.50
C THR A 615 1.67 -48.83 -24.40
N PHE A 616 2.71 -49.67 -24.50
CA PHE A 616 2.58 -51.10 -24.24
C PHE A 616 2.92 -51.46 -22.80
N MET A 617 2.27 -52.52 -22.31
CA MET A 617 2.50 -53.18 -21.04
C MET A 617 3.19 -54.52 -21.32
N ARG A 618 4.34 -54.75 -20.69
CA ARG A 618 5.02 -56.05 -20.73
C ARG A 618 4.31 -57.05 -19.82
N HIS A 619 4.62 -58.34 -19.99
CA HIS A 619 4.10 -59.42 -19.16
C HIS A 619 4.32 -59.20 -17.65
N ASP A 620 5.42 -58.54 -17.26
CA ASP A 620 5.74 -58.17 -15.87
C ASP A 620 5.02 -56.91 -15.33
N ARG A 621 4.07 -56.36 -16.10
CA ARG A 621 3.32 -55.12 -15.85
C ARG A 621 4.11 -53.81 -15.98
N SER A 622 5.39 -53.84 -16.35
CA SER A 622 6.12 -52.61 -16.70
C SER A 622 5.60 -52.04 -18.02
N CYS A 623 5.62 -50.72 -18.17
CA CYS A 623 5.13 -50.05 -19.38
C CYS A 623 6.29 -49.43 -20.17
N PHE A 624 6.16 -49.35 -21.50
CA PHE A 624 7.09 -48.66 -22.37
C PHE A 624 6.36 -47.97 -23.52
N ILE A 625 6.96 -46.91 -24.06
CA ILE A 625 6.44 -46.18 -25.22
C ILE A 625 6.92 -46.91 -26.47
N ALA A 626 5.96 -47.40 -27.26
CA ALA A 626 6.19 -48.05 -28.53
C ALA A 626 5.85 -47.10 -29.68
N GLU A 627 6.76 -46.96 -30.63
CA GLU A 627 6.45 -46.41 -31.95
C GLU A 627 6.07 -47.60 -32.85
N ALA A 628 4.83 -47.62 -33.34
CA ALA A 628 4.26 -48.76 -34.05
C ALA A 628 3.67 -48.38 -35.41
N SER A 629 3.89 -49.22 -36.42
CA SER A 629 3.20 -49.14 -37.71
C SER A 629 2.23 -50.31 -37.83
N VAL A 630 0.94 -50.01 -37.91
CA VAL A 630 -0.12 -51.04 -37.89
C VAL A 630 -0.96 -50.96 -39.15
N HIS A 631 -1.31 -52.10 -39.73
CA HIS A 631 -2.08 -52.24 -40.96
C HIS A 631 -3.20 -53.25 -40.75
N LEU A 632 -4.38 -52.96 -41.30
CA LEU A 632 -5.46 -53.93 -41.41
C LEU A 632 -5.29 -54.64 -42.75
N VAL A 633 -5.02 -55.94 -42.70
CA VAL A 633 -4.78 -56.80 -43.85
C VAL A 633 -5.92 -57.81 -43.91
N GLN A 634 -6.63 -57.88 -45.04
CA GLN A 634 -7.67 -58.88 -45.26
C GLN A 634 -7.07 -60.07 -46.00
N ASP A 635 -7.33 -61.28 -45.52
CA ASP A 635 -6.90 -62.51 -46.19
C ASP A 635 -7.80 -62.77 -47.41
N GLU A 636 -7.17 -62.90 -48.59
CA GLU A 636 -7.84 -62.99 -49.88
C GLU A 636 -8.63 -64.31 -50.04
N ASP A 637 -8.30 -65.37 -49.31
CA ASP A 637 -8.94 -66.70 -49.45
C ASP A 637 -10.04 -66.98 -48.41
N THR A 638 -10.05 -66.27 -47.27
CA THR A 638 -10.93 -66.59 -46.11
C THR A 638 -11.90 -65.46 -45.73
N ASP A 639 -11.76 -64.26 -46.31
CA ASP A 639 -12.50 -63.02 -45.97
C ASP A 639 -12.33 -62.57 -44.50
N GLU A 640 -11.34 -63.13 -43.82
CA GLU A 640 -11.01 -62.78 -42.44
C GLU A 640 -10.08 -61.55 -42.41
N PHE A 641 -10.38 -60.63 -41.50
CA PHE A 641 -9.53 -59.46 -41.27
C PHE A 641 -8.46 -59.76 -40.22
N PHE A 642 -7.23 -59.40 -40.56
CA PHE A 642 -6.06 -59.44 -39.69
C PHE A 642 -5.49 -58.05 -39.44
N ILE A 643 -4.87 -57.86 -38.29
CA ILE A 643 -4.15 -56.67 -37.88
C ILE A 643 -2.66 -57.02 -37.85
N GLU A 644 -1.90 -56.45 -38.77
CA GLU A 644 -0.45 -56.56 -38.86
C GLU A 644 0.18 -55.36 -38.16
N GLY A 645 1.02 -55.57 -37.15
CA GLY A 645 1.66 -54.53 -36.37
C GLY A 645 3.17 -54.72 -36.25
N LEU A 646 3.93 -53.67 -36.55
CA LEU A 646 5.37 -53.58 -36.35
C LEU A 646 5.67 -52.53 -35.28
N PHE A 647 6.51 -52.79 -34.28
CA PHE A 647 6.78 -51.83 -33.20
C PHE A 647 8.18 -51.90 -32.60
N LYS A 648 8.64 -50.78 -32.04
CA LYS A 648 9.92 -50.67 -31.30
C LYS A 648 9.81 -49.78 -30.06
N ASP A 649 10.66 -50.02 -29.06
CA ASP A 649 10.70 -49.25 -27.81
C ASP A 649 11.50 -47.94 -27.98
N VAL A 650 10.84 -46.80 -27.72
CA VAL A 650 11.42 -45.45 -27.84
C VAL A 650 11.47 -44.68 -26.52
N THR A 651 11.18 -45.35 -25.39
CA THR A 651 11.00 -44.73 -24.06
C THR A 651 12.19 -43.85 -23.66
N ARG A 652 13.40 -44.39 -23.71
CA ARG A 652 14.64 -43.68 -23.30
C ARG A 652 14.90 -42.43 -24.13
N ARG A 653 14.67 -42.49 -25.44
CA ARG A 653 14.88 -41.36 -26.34
C ARG A 653 13.93 -40.20 -26.02
N LYS A 654 12.66 -40.50 -25.76
CA LYS A 654 11.63 -39.49 -25.42
C LYS A 654 11.88 -38.83 -24.06
N GLU A 655 12.33 -39.59 -23.06
CA GLU A 655 12.66 -39.01 -21.75
C GLU A 655 13.84 -38.03 -21.84
N ASP A 656 14.86 -38.35 -22.62
CA ASP A 656 16.03 -37.48 -22.81
C ASP A 656 15.67 -36.23 -23.63
N GLU A 657 14.89 -36.37 -24.71
CA GLU A 657 14.37 -35.24 -25.49
C GLU A 657 13.49 -34.31 -24.63
N HIS A 658 12.64 -34.88 -23.78
CA HIS A 658 11.76 -34.10 -22.90
C HIS A 658 12.55 -33.35 -21.82
N LYS A 659 13.56 -33.96 -21.20
CA LYS A 659 14.44 -33.30 -20.22
C LYS A 659 15.22 -32.13 -20.82
N ILE A 660 15.75 -32.30 -22.04
CA ILE A 660 16.45 -31.24 -22.77
C ILE A 660 15.50 -30.08 -23.07
N LEU A 661 14.30 -30.37 -23.56
CA LEU A 661 13.29 -29.34 -23.85
C LEU A 661 12.83 -28.60 -22.58
N GLN A 662 12.63 -29.32 -21.48
CA GLN A 662 12.29 -28.74 -20.18
C GLN A 662 13.39 -27.79 -19.70
N MET A 663 14.66 -28.19 -19.77
CA MET A 663 15.79 -27.35 -19.37
C MET A 663 15.93 -26.10 -20.27
N ALA A 664 15.81 -26.25 -21.58
CA ALA A 664 15.86 -25.12 -22.53
C ALA A 664 14.73 -24.12 -22.27
N THR A 665 13.51 -24.62 -22.07
CA THR A 665 12.34 -23.77 -21.78
C THR A 665 12.49 -23.04 -20.44
N ALA A 666 13.04 -23.71 -19.42
CA ALA A 666 13.28 -23.09 -18.11
C ALA A 666 14.28 -21.93 -18.19
N ILE A 667 15.35 -22.06 -18.99
CA ILE A 667 16.35 -20.99 -19.18
C ILE A 667 15.76 -19.81 -19.97
N ASP A 668 14.93 -20.09 -20.98
CA ASP A 668 14.29 -19.05 -21.79
C ASP A 668 13.21 -18.27 -21.02
N GLN A 669 12.51 -18.93 -20.09
CA GLN A 669 11.49 -18.32 -19.24
C GLN A 669 12.06 -17.68 -17.95
N ALA A 670 13.34 -17.88 -17.64
CA ALA A 670 13.97 -17.27 -16.48
C ALA A 670 13.93 -15.74 -16.59
N PHE A 671 13.60 -15.05 -15.48
CA PHE A 671 13.59 -13.59 -15.43
C PHE A 671 14.99 -12.97 -15.48
N GLU A 672 16.01 -13.74 -15.09
CA GLU A 672 17.41 -13.33 -15.07
C GLU A 672 18.03 -13.41 -16.47
N GLY A 673 18.93 -12.48 -16.77
CA GLY A 673 19.69 -12.47 -18.01
C GLY A 673 20.82 -13.50 -17.96
N VAL A 674 20.71 -14.56 -18.74
CA VAL A 674 21.72 -15.61 -18.87
C VAL A 674 22.56 -15.35 -20.12
N MET A 675 23.88 -15.43 -19.97
CA MET A 675 24.85 -15.32 -21.06
C MET A 675 25.91 -16.41 -20.91
N ILE A 676 26.30 -17.04 -22.01
CA ILE A 676 27.42 -17.98 -22.06
C ILE A 676 28.50 -17.41 -22.97
N THR A 677 29.75 -17.53 -22.57
CA THR A 677 30.92 -17.16 -23.38
C THR A 677 31.89 -18.32 -23.56
N ASP A 678 32.73 -18.22 -24.59
CA ASP A 678 33.94 -19.05 -24.70
C ASP A 678 35.03 -18.61 -23.68
N LEU A 679 36.17 -19.31 -23.71
CA LEU A 679 37.33 -19.02 -22.84
C LEU A 679 37.99 -17.65 -23.08
N LYS A 680 37.73 -17.02 -24.23
CA LYS A 680 38.23 -15.67 -24.56
C LYS A 680 37.20 -14.59 -24.20
N GLY A 681 36.05 -14.97 -23.63
CA GLY A 681 34.96 -14.06 -23.33
C GLY A 681 34.16 -13.64 -24.56
N THR A 682 34.12 -14.46 -25.61
CA THR A 682 33.24 -14.25 -26.77
C THR A 682 31.86 -14.82 -26.46
N ILE A 683 30.79 -14.04 -26.65
CA ILE A 683 29.41 -14.46 -26.35
C ILE A 683 28.95 -15.51 -27.36
N THR A 684 28.57 -16.69 -26.85
CA THR A 684 28.11 -17.84 -27.65
C THR A 684 26.63 -18.14 -27.43
N TYR A 685 26.01 -17.60 -26.39
CA TYR A 685 24.56 -17.73 -26.15
C TYR A 685 24.08 -16.61 -25.22
N VAL A 686 22.85 -16.17 -25.43
CA VAL A 686 22.08 -15.30 -24.52
C VAL A 686 20.62 -15.73 -24.50
N ASN A 687 19.95 -15.62 -23.35
CA ASN A 687 18.51 -15.89 -23.26
C ASN A 687 17.67 -14.63 -23.56
N PRO A 688 16.34 -14.76 -23.78
CA PRO A 688 15.46 -13.61 -24.05
C PRO A 688 15.45 -12.54 -22.95
N SER A 689 15.63 -12.92 -21.69
CA SER A 689 15.71 -11.96 -20.58
C SER A 689 16.98 -11.10 -20.63
N PHE A 690 18.11 -11.65 -21.10
CA PHE A 690 19.29 -10.84 -21.38
C PHE A 690 19.02 -9.77 -22.44
N GLU A 691 18.29 -10.11 -23.51
CA GLU A 691 17.92 -9.12 -24.55
C GLU A 691 17.05 -8.01 -23.97
N ARG A 692 16.06 -8.37 -23.14
CA ARG A 692 15.16 -7.42 -22.48
C ARG A 692 15.90 -6.47 -21.54
N ILE A 693 16.83 -7.01 -20.73
CA ILE A 693 17.61 -6.23 -19.77
C ILE A 693 18.66 -5.37 -20.48
N SER A 694 19.42 -5.90 -21.43
CA SER A 694 20.52 -5.15 -22.06
C SER A 694 20.07 -4.22 -23.20
N GLY A 695 18.93 -4.52 -23.82
CA GLY A 695 18.43 -3.85 -25.04
C GLY A 695 19.15 -4.27 -26.32
N TYR A 696 20.06 -5.25 -26.27
CA TYR A 696 20.71 -5.84 -27.44
C TYR A 696 19.98 -7.11 -27.85
N THR A 697 19.76 -7.30 -29.15
CA THR A 697 19.25 -8.59 -29.64
C THR A 697 20.39 -9.62 -29.71
N SER A 698 20.03 -10.90 -29.66
CA SER A 698 20.97 -12.02 -29.78
C SER A 698 21.79 -11.90 -31.06
N ALA A 699 21.15 -11.60 -32.19
CA ALA A 699 21.83 -11.39 -33.48
C ALA A 699 22.91 -10.28 -33.44
N GLU A 700 22.73 -9.25 -32.60
CA GLU A 700 23.67 -8.13 -32.49
C GLU A 700 24.84 -8.39 -31.52
N ILE A 701 24.63 -9.24 -30.52
CA ILE A 701 25.56 -9.44 -29.41
C ILE A 701 26.38 -10.72 -29.53
N MET A 702 25.85 -11.72 -30.24
CA MET A 702 26.53 -12.98 -30.51
C MET A 702 27.87 -12.73 -31.22
N GLY A 703 28.93 -13.40 -30.76
CA GLY A 703 30.29 -13.19 -31.27
C GLY A 703 31.02 -11.95 -30.73
N LYS A 704 30.38 -11.10 -29.92
CA LYS A 704 31.03 -9.94 -29.27
C LYS A 704 31.53 -10.28 -27.87
N ASN A 705 32.37 -9.39 -27.32
CA ASN A 705 32.84 -9.49 -25.95
C ASN A 705 31.91 -8.69 -24.98
N PRO A 706 31.59 -9.20 -23.78
CA PRO A 706 30.71 -8.54 -22.80
C PRO A 706 31.13 -7.12 -22.40
N ARG A 707 32.39 -6.73 -22.66
CA ARG A 707 32.89 -5.35 -22.49
C ARG A 707 32.07 -4.31 -23.25
N VAL A 708 31.32 -4.68 -24.29
CA VAL A 708 30.37 -3.77 -24.97
C VAL A 708 29.33 -3.18 -24.00
N LEU A 709 28.96 -3.92 -22.95
CA LEU A 709 28.03 -3.49 -21.91
C LEU A 709 28.69 -2.61 -20.84
N SER A 710 30.02 -2.48 -20.83
CA SER A 710 30.74 -1.80 -19.75
C SER A 710 30.43 -0.31 -19.72
N SER A 711 29.98 0.19 -18.56
CA SER A 711 29.71 1.62 -18.34
C SER A 711 30.97 2.48 -18.22
N GLY A 712 32.14 1.87 -17.99
CA GLY A 712 33.38 2.59 -17.65
C GLY A 712 33.42 3.15 -16.22
N LYS A 713 32.37 2.92 -15.40
CA LYS A 713 32.33 3.36 -13.99
C LYS A 713 32.85 2.32 -12.99
N SER A 714 33.01 1.07 -13.41
CA SER A 714 33.61 0.02 -12.58
C SER A 714 35.12 0.16 -12.54
N ASP A 715 35.71 0.07 -11.35
CA ASP A 715 37.15 0.16 -11.14
C ASP A 715 37.90 -0.94 -11.91
N ARG A 716 39.09 -0.61 -12.43
CA ARG A 716 39.97 -1.54 -13.16
C ARG A 716 40.33 -2.75 -12.30
N HIS A 717 40.54 -2.54 -11.01
CA HIS A 717 40.82 -3.60 -10.03
C HIS A 717 39.66 -4.61 -9.91
N HIS A 718 38.42 -4.12 -10.04
CA HIS A 718 37.21 -4.95 -9.98
C HIS A 718 37.12 -5.91 -11.18
N HIS A 719 37.53 -5.45 -12.36
CA HIS A 719 37.54 -6.26 -13.58
C HIS A 719 38.67 -7.31 -13.59
N GLU A 720 39.83 -6.96 -13.04
CA GLU A 720 40.97 -7.88 -12.87
C GLU A 720 40.65 -8.99 -11.86
N ASN A 721 39.99 -8.67 -10.75
CA ASN A 721 39.51 -9.65 -9.76
C ASN A 721 38.48 -10.63 -10.36
N LEU A 722 37.52 -10.10 -11.14
CA LEU A 722 36.55 -10.95 -11.84
C LEU A 722 37.25 -11.97 -12.75
N TRP A 723 38.16 -11.50 -13.61
CA TRP A 723 38.87 -12.38 -14.55
C TRP A 723 39.77 -13.39 -13.87
N SER A 724 40.51 -12.99 -12.82
CA SER A 724 41.37 -13.92 -12.09
C SER A 724 40.57 -15.01 -11.38
N THR A 725 39.42 -14.64 -10.79
CA THR A 725 38.52 -15.56 -10.09
C THR A 725 37.98 -16.63 -11.03
N ILE A 726 37.36 -16.23 -12.15
CA ILE A 726 36.73 -17.20 -13.07
C ILE A 726 37.75 -18.06 -13.80
N SER A 727 38.92 -17.50 -14.14
CA SER A 727 39.99 -18.24 -14.81
C SER A 727 40.66 -19.27 -13.89
N SER A 728 40.63 -19.05 -12.57
CA SER A 728 41.10 -20.01 -11.57
C SER A 728 40.14 -21.18 -11.32
N GLY A 729 38.96 -21.18 -11.96
CA GLY A 729 37.94 -22.21 -11.79
C GLY A 729 36.95 -21.93 -10.64
N LEU A 730 36.98 -20.74 -10.04
CA LEU A 730 36.07 -20.29 -8.98
C LEU A 730 34.89 -19.48 -9.53
N THR A 731 33.79 -19.40 -8.78
CA THR A 731 32.64 -18.56 -9.13
C THR A 731 32.83 -17.15 -8.58
N TRP A 732 32.60 -16.15 -9.43
CA TRP A 732 32.63 -14.75 -9.04
C TRP A 732 31.21 -14.23 -8.81
N VAL A 733 31.00 -13.46 -7.74
CA VAL A 733 29.72 -12.82 -7.40
C VAL A 733 29.96 -11.35 -7.09
N GLY A 734 29.19 -10.45 -7.69
CA GLY A 734 29.31 -9.02 -7.43
C GLY A 734 28.29 -8.17 -8.14
N THR A 735 28.39 -6.85 -7.94
CA THR A 735 27.53 -5.86 -8.61
C THR A 735 28.31 -5.14 -9.70
N LEU A 736 27.70 -4.98 -10.86
CA LEU A 736 28.29 -4.28 -12.00
C LEU A 736 27.34 -3.19 -12.49
N ILE A 737 27.91 -2.07 -12.92
CA ILE A 737 27.16 -1.01 -13.60
C ILE A 737 27.39 -1.18 -15.09
N ASN A 738 26.33 -1.56 -15.80
CA ASN A 738 26.34 -1.73 -17.24
C ASN A 738 25.63 -0.57 -17.94
N ARG A 739 25.75 -0.55 -19.26
CA ARG A 739 25.14 0.42 -20.15
C ARG A 739 24.25 -0.32 -21.14
N HIS A 740 22.98 0.07 -21.19
CA HIS A 740 22.02 -0.40 -22.18
C HIS A 740 22.44 0.05 -23.59
N LYS A 741 21.88 -0.58 -24.63
CA LYS A 741 22.10 -0.16 -26.02
C LYS A 741 21.78 1.33 -26.29
N ASN A 742 20.76 1.88 -25.63
CA ASN A 742 20.36 3.29 -25.77
C ASN A 742 21.29 4.27 -25.01
N GLY A 743 22.29 3.78 -24.30
CA GLY A 743 23.25 4.57 -23.54
C GLY A 743 22.90 4.81 -22.07
N SER A 744 21.71 4.44 -21.59
CA SER A 744 21.37 4.57 -20.16
C SER A 744 22.13 3.53 -19.32
N LEU A 745 22.40 3.87 -18.07
CA LEU A 745 23.10 2.98 -17.14
C LEU A 745 22.10 2.16 -16.33
N TYR A 746 22.43 0.91 -16.09
CA TYR A 746 21.69 0.01 -15.23
C TYR A 746 22.64 -0.79 -14.35
N GLU A 747 22.15 -1.14 -13.16
CA GLU A 747 22.95 -1.87 -12.19
C GLU A 747 22.48 -3.31 -12.10
N ILE A 748 23.42 -4.23 -12.22
CA ILE A 748 23.15 -5.67 -12.14
C ILE A 748 23.89 -6.30 -10.98
N ARG A 749 23.27 -7.32 -10.40
CA ARG A 749 23.95 -8.34 -9.61
C ARG A 749 24.29 -9.49 -10.55
N ALA A 750 25.56 -9.87 -10.62
CA ALA A 750 26.06 -10.87 -11.54
C ALA A 750 26.77 -12.00 -10.79
N THR A 751 26.44 -13.23 -11.18
CA THR A 751 27.14 -14.45 -10.80
C THR A 751 27.76 -15.05 -12.04
N ILE A 752 29.08 -15.25 -12.05
CA ILE A 752 29.81 -15.77 -13.20
C ILE A 752 30.57 -17.03 -12.80
N SER A 753 30.24 -18.15 -13.44
CA SER A 753 30.77 -19.48 -13.12
C SER A 753 31.42 -20.15 -14.34
N PRO A 754 32.54 -20.88 -14.16
CA PRO A 754 33.13 -21.70 -15.22
C PRO A 754 32.33 -22.99 -15.44
N ILE A 755 32.06 -23.31 -16.70
CA ILE A 755 31.50 -24.59 -17.15
C ILE A 755 32.66 -25.54 -17.46
N ARG A 756 32.57 -26.78 -16.98
CA ARG A 756 33.61 -27.81 -17.16
C ARG A 756 33.10 -28.95 -18.03
N ASP A 757 34.00 -29.54 -18.80
CA ASP A 757 33.77 -30.83 -19.48
C ASP A 757 33.85 -32.01 -18.48
N PRO A 758 33.47 -33.24 -18.89
CA PRO A 758 33.58 -34.44 -18.05
C PRO A 758 35.01 -34.71 -17.54
N GLU A 759 36.03 -34.24 -18.26
CA GLU A 759 37.45 -34.33 -17.90
C GLU A 759 37.88 -33.23 -16.89
N GLY A 760 36.97 -32.34 -16.49
CA GLY A 760 37.18 -31.31 -15.47
C GLY A 760 37.83 -30.03 -15.99
N LYS A 761 38.06 -29.91 -17.30
CA LYS A 761 38.65 -28.73 -17.94
C LYS A 761 37.57 -27.68 -18.22
N ILE A 762 37.90 -26.42 -17.98
CA ILE A 762 36.99 -25.29 -18.26
C ILE A 762 36.81 -25.17 -19.78
N VAL A 763 35.57 -25.16 -20.24
CA VAL A 763 35.20 -25.02 -21.66
C VAL A 763 34.50 -23.70 -21.98
N ASN A 764 33.70 -23.18 -21.03
CA ASN A 764 32.92 -21.95 -21.20
C ASN A 764 32.77 -21.22 -19.86
N PHE A 765 32.26 -19.99 -19.90
CA PHE A 765 31.78 -19.28 -18.71
C PHE A 765 30.29 -18.98 -18.85
N VAL A 766 29.52 -19.13 -17.77
CA VAL A 766 28.11 -18.73 -17.69
C VAL A 766 27.97 -17.57 -16.73
N ALA A 767 27.28 -16.53 -17.16
CA ALA A 767 26.93 -15.36 -16.37
C ALA A 767 25.41 -15.29 -16.20
N VAL A 768 24.96 -15.18 -14.95
CA VAL A 768 23.56 -14.96 -14.58
C VAL A 768 23.47 -13.56 -13.99
N ASN A 769 22.62 -12.72 -14.58
CA ASN A 769 22.53 -11.30 -14.27
C ASN A 769 21.10 -10.93 -13.86
N GLN A 770 20.97 -10.32 -12.68
CA GLN A 770 19.71 -9.77 -12.17
C GLN A 770 19.79 -8.25 -12.18
N ASP A 771 18.82 -7.58 -12.81
CA ASP A 771 18.69 -6.12 -12.74
C ASP A 771 18.15 -5.71 -11.35
N ILE A 772 18.95 -4.94 -10.61
CA ILE A 772 18.64 -4.46 -9.26
C ILE A 772 18.34 -2.96 -9.23
N THR A 773 18.18 -2.33 -10.41
CA THR A 773 18.01 -0.89 -10.54
C THR A 773 16.74 -0.39 -9.84
N GLN A 774 15.62 -1.12 -9.97
CA GLN A 774 14.36 -0.75 -9.33
C GLN A 774 14.40 -0.98 -7.82
N GLU A 775 14.98 -2.11 -7.38
CA GLU A 775 15.12 -2.47 -5.97
C GLU A 775 15.93 -1.41 -5.21
N LYS A 776 17.11 -1.04 -5.71
CA LYS A 776 17.93 0.02 -5.10
C LYS A 776 17.28 1.41 -5.14
N ARG A 777 16.49 1.72 -6.18
CA ARG A 777 15.72 2.97 -6.22
C ARG A 777 14.64 3.00 -5.15
N LEU A 778 13.91 1.91 -4.97
CA LEU A 778 12.89 1.76 -3.93
C LEU A 778 13.51 1.80 -2.53
N GLU A 779 14.63 1.12 -2.32
CA GLU A 779 15.37 1.14 -1.06
C GLU A 779 15.86 2.55 -0.71
N ASN A 780 16.46 3.27 -1.67
CA ASN A 780 16.87 4.66 -1.47
C ASN A 780 15.68 5.60 -1.23
N MET A 781 14.55 5.40 -1.92
CA MET A 781 13.33 6.17 -1.70
C MET A 781 12.75 5.91 -0.30
N LEU A 782 12.73 4.65 0.14
CA LEU A 782 12.28 4.26 1.47
C LEU A 782 13.19 4.87 2.55
N TYR A 783 14.51 4.80 2.36
CA TYR A 783 15.49 5.39 3.27
C TYR A 783 15.34 6.91 3.37
N GLN A 784 15.13 7.60 2.24
CA GLN A 784 14.85 9.04 2.23
C GLN A 784 13.51 9.38 2.87
N SER A 785 12.47 8.57 2.65
CA SER A 785 11.15 8.74 3.27
C SER A 785 11.21 8.57 4.79
N GLN A 786 11.89 7.53 5.28
CA GLN A 786 12.08 7.28 6.72
C GLN A 786 12.91 8.40 7.37
N LYS A 787 13.95 8.87 6.67
CA LYS A 787 14.73 10.03 7.13
C LYS A 787 13.86 11.28 7.21
N MET A 788 12.98 11.49 6.23
CA MET A 788 12.05 12.62 6.18
C MET A 788 11.00 12.56 7.30
N GLU A 789 10.45 11.38 7.58
CA GLU A 789 9.48 11.14 8.65
C GLU A 789 10.08 11.35 10.04
N ALA A 790 11.30 10.86 10.28
CA ALA A 790 12.03 11.08 11.52
C ALA A 790 12.36 12.57 11.73
N LEU A 791 12.81 13.26 10.67
CA LEU A 791 13.06 14.71 10.71
C LEU A 791 11.77 15.50 10.94
N GLY A 792 10.66 15.12 10.33
CA GLY A 792 9.35 15.76 10.53
C GLY A 792 8.84 15.62 11.96
N THR A 793 8.97 14.44 12.56
CA THR A 793 8.53 14.19 13.95
C THR A 793 9.37 14.98 14.96
N LEU A 794 10.70 15.00 14.78
CA LEU A 794 11.61 15.80 15.62
C LEU A 794 11.37 17.31 15.45
N ALA A 795 11.20 17.78 14.21
CA ALA A 795 10.96 19.19 13.92
C ALA A 795 9.63 19.70 14.53
N GLY A 796 8.60 18.86 14.60
CA GLY A 796 7.31 19.20 15.21
C GLY A 796 7.42 19.47 16.72
N GLY A 797 8.14 18.61 17.44
CA GLY A 797 8.41 18.78 18.88
C GLY A 797 9.32 19.98 19.17
N ILE A 798 10.43 20.10 18.43
CA ILE A 798 11.39 21.21 18.59
C ILE A 798 10.71 22.57 18.35
N ALA A 799 9.88 22.67 17.31
CA ALA A 799 9.21 23.92 16.98
C ALA A 799 8.14 24.33 18.01
N HIS A 800 7.47 23.36 18.62
CA HIS A 800 6.58 23.65 19.76
C HIS A 800 7.36 24.29 20.92
N ASP A 801 8.54 23.77 21.23
CA ASP A 801 9.38 24.29 22.32
C ASP A 801 9.95 25.69 22.00
N PHE A 802 10.39 25.93 20.76
CA PHE A 802 10.81 27.25 20.34
C PHE A 802 9.69 28.30 20.42
N ASN A 803 8.47 27.95 20.00
CA ASN A 803 7.32 28.87 20.08
C ASN A 803 7.00 29.24 21.53
N ASN A 804 7.17 28.32 22.49
CA ASN A 804 6.96 28.61 23.91
C ASN A 804 8.01 29.59 24.46
N ILE A 805 9.28 29.42 24.08
CA ILE A 805 10.36 30.33 24.47
C ILE A 805 10.15 31.71 23.83
N LEU A 806 9.82 31.75 22.54
CA LEU A 806 9.58 33.00 21.81
C LEU A 806 8.35 33.74 22.34
N GLY A 807 7.28 33.02 22.71
CA GLY A 807 6.10 33.60 23.35
C GLY A 807 6.45 34.32 24.65
N ALA A 808 7.27 33.70 25.52
CA ALA A 808 7.72 34.33 26.76
C ALA A 808 8.63 35.54 26.52
N ILE A 809 9.60 35.44 25.60
CA ILE A 809 10.49 36.57 25.26
C ILE A 809 9.67 37.74 24.70
N THR A 810 8.73 37.47 23.80
CA THR A 810 7.85 38.49 23.20
C THR A 810 6.99 39.14 24.29
N GLY A 811 6.30 38.35 25.13
CA GLY A 811 5.46 38.86 26.21
C GLY A 811 6.21 39.69 27.26
N TYR A 812 7.40 39.25 27.70
CA TYR A 812 8.22 40.06 28.63
C TYR A 812 8.77 41.33 27.98
N THR A 813 9.09 41.28 26.68
CA THR A 813 9.55 42.46 25.95
C THR A 813 8.43 43.49 25.82
N GLU A 814 7.19 43.05 25.57
CA GLU A 814 5.99 43.91 25.52
C GLU A 814 5.72 44.57 26.89
N LEU A 815 5.72 43.79 27.97
CA LEU A 815 5.53 44.30 29.33
C LEU A 815 6.62 45.32 29.72
N CYS A 816 7.88 45.05 29.39
CA CYS A 816 8.97 46.00 29.62
C CYS A 816 8.76 47.29 28.81
N MET A 817 8.31 47.22 27.55
CA MET A 817 8.06 48.41 26.73
C MET A 817 7.00 49.31 27.34
N ASP A 818 5.95 48.73 27.92
CA ASP A 818 4.89 49.47 28.60
C ASP A 818 5.44 50.23 29.83
N GLU A 819 6.32 49.62 30.62
CA GLU A 819 6.93 50.21 31.82
C GLU A 819 7.99 51.28 31.52
N VAL A 820 8.80 51.10 30.47
CA VAL A 820 9.86 52.06 30.06
C VAL A 820 9.45 52.96 28.89
N SER A 821 8.16 53.12 28.64
CA SER A 821 7.57 53.96 27.58
C SER A 821 8.08 55.42 27.55
N ASN A 822 8.58 55.94 28.68
CA ASN A 822 9.17 57.28 28.79
C ASN A 822 10.69 57.35 28.53
N GLN A 823 11.38 56.22 28.31
CA GLN A 823 12.83 56.14 28.08
C GLN A 823 13.16 55.71 26.65
N VAL A 824 13.31 56.69 25.76
CA VAL A 824 13.53 56.50 24.30
C VAL A 824 14.61 55.47 23.96
N GLN A 825 15.68 55.39 24.75
CA GLN A 825 16.79 54.48 24.46
C GLN A 825 16.51 53.03 24.90
N ALA A 826 15.75 52.82 25.96
CA ALA A 826 15.31 51.50 26.40
C ALA A 826 14.21 50.95 25.47
N THR A 827 13.26 51.78 25.05
CA THR A 827 12.22 51.41 24.09
C THR A 827 12.82 50.93 22.76
N ARG A 828 13.82 51.63 22.21
CA ARG A 828 14.51 51.21 20.97
C ARG A 828 15.26 49.87 21.08
N LEU A 829 15.83 49.58 22.25
CA LEU A 829 16.52 48.30 22.48
C LEU A 829 15.50 47.16 22.57
N LEU A 830 14.37 47.38 23.24
CA LEU A 830 13.27 46.41 23.32
C LEU A 830 12.61 46.21 21.95
N GLU A 831 12.47 47.24 21.12
CA GLU A 831 11.95 47.12 19.73
C GLU A 831 12.85 46.20 18.89
N SER A 832 14.17 46.28 19.11
CA SER A 832 15.14 45.42 18.44
C SER A 832 15.04 43.97 18.90
N VAL A 833 14.79 43.74 20.20
CA VAL A 833 14.52 42.39 20.75
C VAL A 833 13.22 41.83 20.17
N MET A 834 12.16 42.65 20.09
CA MET A 834 10.87 42.26 19.49
C MET A 834 11.02 41.84 18.02
N GLN A 835 11.75 42.63 17.23
CA GLN A 835 12.04 42.28 15.83
C GLN A 835 12.90 41.03 15.68
N ALA A 836 13.76 40.70 16.65
CA ALA A 836 14.51 39.45 16.64
C ALA A 836 13.61 38.25 16.97
N SER A 837 12.70 38.39 17.94
CA SER A 837 11.73 37.36 18.33
C SER A 837 10.77 37.02 17.19
N HIS A 838 10.22 38.01 16.49
CA HIS A 838 9.35 37.76 15.33
C HIS A 838 10.08 37.05 14.18
N ARG A 839 11.35 37.40 13.93
CA ARG A 839 12.17 36.69 12.91
C ARG A 839 12.42 35.23 13.29
N ALA A 840 12.64 34.94 14.57
CA ALA A 840 12.78 33.58 15.05
C ALA A 840 11.46 32.80 14.95
N GLU A 841 10.33 33.44 15.23
CA GLU A 841 9.00 32.83 15.10
C GLU A 841 8.68 32.44 13.65
N GLU A 842 9.06 33.30 12.70
CA GLU A 842 8.94 33.02 11.27
C GLU A 842 9.80 31.83 10.83
N MET A 843 11.02 31.72 11.36
CA MET A 843 11.92 30.59 11.12
C MET A 843 11.34 29.27 11.66
N VAL A 844 10.72 29.31 12.84
CA VAL A 844 10.06 28.15 13.47
C VAL A 844 8.82 27.71 12.68
N ARG A 845 8.02 28.66 12.17
CA ARG A 845 6.88 28.35 11.28
C ARG A 845 7.33 27.67 9.99
N GLN A 846 8.46 28.08 9.40
CA GLN A 846 9.02 27.42 8.22
C GLN A 846 9.45 25.96 8.50
N ILE A 847 9.97 25.69 9.70
CA ILE A 847 10.31 24.33 10.17
C ILE A 847 9.05 23.50 10.41
N LEU A 848 7.97 24.08 10.97
CA LEU A 848 6.69 23.38 11.16
C LEU A 848 5.99 23.02 9.84
N ALA A 849 6.10 23.89 8.84
CA ALA A 849 5.58 23.63 7.49
C ALA A 849 6.25 22.41 6.84
N PHE A 850 7.49 22.07 7.24
CA PHE A 850 8.21 20.88 6.80
C PHE A 850 7.75 19.60 7.50
N SER A 851 7.31 19.70 8.76
CA SER A 851 6.86 18.58 9.61
C SER A 851 5.43 18.11 9.30
N LYS A 852 4.52 19.04 9.00
CA LYS A 852 3.11 18.72 8.73
C LYS A 852 2.85 18.41 7.25
N MET A 853 3.21 17.21 6.81
CA MET A 853 2.57 16.63 5.62
C MET A 853 1.16 16.15 6.00
N LYS A 854 0.18 17.07 6.03
CA LYS A 854 -1.25 16.70 6.11
C LYS A 854 -1.67 15.94 4.84
N GLU A 855 -2.70 15.11 4.96
CA GLU A 855 -3.40 14.53 3.80
C GLU A 855 -3.72 15.65 2.78
N ILE A 856 -3.20 15.50 1.57
CA ILE A 856 -3.26 16.52 0.52
C ILE A 856 -4.65 16.50 -0.09
N GLU A 857 -5.43 17.54 0.16
CA GLU A 857 -6.72 17.72 -0.51
C GLU A 857 -6.49 18.34 -1.90
N LYS A 858 -6.16 17.51 -2.89
CA LYS A 858 -5.92 17.96 -4.27
C LYS A 858 -7.22 18.47 -4.89
N LYS A 859 -7.25 19.74 -5.30
CA LYS A 859 -8.38 20.38 -6.00
C LYS A 859 -7.93 20.88 -7.37
N PRO A 860 -8.85 21.09 -8.33
CA PRO A 860 -8.50 21.75 -9.59
C PRO A 860 -8.04 23.19 -9.33
N VAL A 861 -6.77 23.50 -9.64
CA VAL A 861 -6.16 24.82 -9.49
C VAL A 861 -5.89 25.41 -10.87
N ALA A 862 -6.43 26.61 -11.13
CA ALA A 862 -6.14 27.38 -12.34
C ALA A 862 -4.79 28.10 -12.20
N MET A 863 -3.74 27.54 -12.80
CA MET A 863 -2.36 28.03 -12.62
C MET A 863 -2.18 29.49 -13.02
N GLY A 864 -2.81 29.93 -14.12
CA GLY A 864 -2.72 31.32 -14.57
C GLY A 864 -3.26 32.34 -13.55
N LEU A 865 -4.39 32.04 -12.88
CA LEU A 865 -4.98 32.92 -11.87
C LEU A 865 -4.13 32.97 -10.60
N LEU A 866 -3.61 31.82 -10.18
CA LEU A 866 -2.73 31.73 -9.01
C LEU A 866 -1.44 32.55 -9.22
N LEU A 867 -0.85 32.49 -10.41
CA LEU A 867 0.34 33.28 -10.75
C LEU A 867 0.07 34.78 -10.71
N ASP A 868 -1.08 35.23 -11.20
CA ASP A 868 -1.44 36.66 -11.16
C ASP A 868 -1.58 37.19 -9.73
N GLU A 869 -2.20 36.41 -8.84
CA GLU A 869 -2.33 36.75 -7.42
C GLU A 869 -0.95 36.86 -6.74
N ILE A 870 -0.06 35.89 -7.01
CA ILE A 870 1.28 35.87 -6.42
C ILE A 870 2.15 37.00 -6.97
N ILE A 871 2.04 37.34 -8.25
CA ILE A 871 2.82 38.45 -8.81
C ILE A 871 2.41 39.79 -8.19
N LEU A 872 1.12 39.96 -7.86
CA LEU A 872 0.64 41.11 -7.10
C LEU A 872 1.33 41.20 -5.73
N PHE A 873 1.51 40.07 -5.05
CA PHE A 873 2.22 40.00 -3.78
C PHE A 873 3.73 40.24 -3.95
N LEU A 874 4.38 39.62 -4.93
CA LEU A 874 5.82 39.78 -5.21
C LEU A 874 6.20 41.23 -5.54
N ASN A 875 5.33 41.97 -6.25
CA ASN A 875 5.54 43.40 -6.49
C ASN A 875 5.57 44.24 -5.20
N ALA A 876 4.93 43.77 -4.13
CA ALA A 876 4.94 44.44 -2.82
C ALA A 876 6.10 44.00 -1.92
N THR A 877 6.60 42.76 -2.09
CA THR A 877 7.63 42.18 -1.22
C THR A 877 9.06 42.30 -1.78
N LEU A 878 9.23 42.30 -3.11
CA LEU A 878 10.54 42.36 -3.72
C LEU A 878 11.08 43.80 -3.79
N PRO A 879 12.42 43.99 -3.70
CA PRO A 879 13.06 45.29 -3.91
C PRO A 879 12.68 45.94 -5.26
N LYS A 880 12.47 47.27 -5.27
CA LYS A 880 12.06 48.02 -6.47
C LYS A 880 13.07 47.99 -7.65
N ASN A 881 14.30 47.53 -7.42
CA ASN A 881 15.33 47.35 -8.44
C ASN A 881 15.22 46.00 -9.17
N ILE A 882 14.19 45.20 -8.89
CA ILE A 882 13.90 43.93 -9.57
C ILE A 882 12.67 44.10 -10.45
N GLU A 883 12.83 43.92 -11.76
CA GLU A 883 11.74 43.97 -12.73
C GLU A 883 11.11 42.59 -12.87
N ILE A 884 9.78 42.48 -12.73
CA ILE A 884 9.05 41.22 -12.88
C ILE A 884 8.43 41.15 -14.27
N THR A 885 8.88 40.20 -15.08
CA THR A 885 8.38 39.97 -16.45
C THR A 885 7.50 38.73 -16.50
N LYS A 886 6.30 38.86 -17.06
CA LYS A 886 5.37 37.74 -17.29
C LYS A 886 5.53 37.20 -18.70
N ASN A 887 5.74 35.89 -18.85
CA ASN A 887 5.83 35.21 -20.13
C ASN A 887 4.79 34.08 -20.23
N PHE A 888 3.51 34.44 -20.17
CA PHE A 888 2.38 33.56 -20.41
C PHE A 888 1.13 34.36 -20.77
N HIS A 889 0.19 33.73 -21.48
CA HIS A 889 -1.12 34.30 -21.77
C HIS A 889 -2.21 33.44 -21.14
N ILE A 890 -3.15 34.07 -20.44
CA ILE A 890 -4.28 33.38 -19.82
C ILE A 890 -5.28 33.04 -20.91
N THR A 891 -5.14 31.88 -21.53
CA THR A 891 -6.19 31.30 -22.38
C THR A 891 -7.18 30.57 -21.48
N GLY A 892 -8.32 31.21 -21.22
CA GLY A 892 -9.36 30.70 -20.34
C GLY A 892 -9.68 29.21 -20.55
N ASN A 893 -9.92 28.53 -19.43
CA ASN A 893 -10.46 27.18 -19.27
C ASN A 893 -9.56 25.97 -19.53
N ARG A 894 -8.24 26.10 -19.72
CA ARG A 894 -7.39 24.91 -19.97
C ARG A 894 -6.22 24.69 -19.01
N ASP A 895 -5.71 25.66 -18.25
CA ASP A 895 -4.49 25.44 -17.44
C ASP A 895 -4.78 24.99 -15.99
N PHE A 896 -5.49 23.87 -15.86
CA PHE A 896 -5.81 23.26 -14.57
C PHE A 896 -4.83 22.14 -14.20
N VAL A 897 -4.38 22.14 -12.95
CA VAL A 897 -3.67 21.01 -12.31
C VAL A 897 -4.41 20.59 -11.06
N LEU A 898 -4.42 19.30 -10.77
CA LEU A 898 -4.95 18.76 -9.52
C LEU A 898 -3.89 18.91 -8.42
N ALA A 899 -4.05 19.96 -7.60
CA ALA A 899 -3.06 20.32 -6.60
C ALA A 899 -3.69 20.97 -5.37
N ASP A 900 -2.92 21.03 -4.28
CA ASP A 900 -3.22 21.92 -3.16
C ASP A 900 -2.73 23.33 -3.50
N SER A 901 -3.66 24.29 -3.62
CA SER A 901 -3.35 25.67 -4.00
C SER A 901 -2.35 26.34 -3.05
N THR A 902 -2.41 26.00 -1.76
CA THR A 902 -1.53 26.57 -0.72
C THR A 902 -0.11 26.08 -0.89
N GLN A 903 0.06 24.78 -1.17
CA GLN A 903 1.38 24.20 -1.39
C GLN A 903 2.03 24.70 -2.70
N ILE A 904 1.25 24.85 -3.78
CA ILE A 904 1.76 25.43 -5.03
C ILE A 904 2.13 26.91 -4.84
N GLN A 905 1.34 27.68 -4.08
CA GLN A 905 1.68 29.04 -3.71
C GLN A 905 3.00 29.11 -2.92
N GLN A 906 3.22 28.17 -1.99
CA GLN A 906 4.46 28.07 -1.23
C GLN A 906 5.67 27.76 -2.13
N VAL A 907 5.53 26.87 -3.11
CA VAL A 907 6.57 26.59 -4.12
C VAL A 907 6.97 27.86 -4.85
N LEU A 908 5.97 28.60 -5.34
CA LEU A 908 6.16 29.84 -6.09
C LEU A 908 6.85 30.92 -5.25
N MET A 909 6.38 31.12 -4.01
CA MET A 909 6.97 32.09 -3.09
C MET A 909 8.44 31.76 -2.77
N ASN A 910 8.77 30.50 -2.48
CA ASN A 910 10.14 30.10 -2.18
C ASN A 910 11.09 30.29 -3.36
N LEU A 911 10.65 29.97 -4.58
CA LEU A 911 11.48 30.15 -5.78
C LEU A 911 11.66 31.63 -6.13
N CYS A 912 10.59 32.43 -6.09
CA CYS A 912 10.65 33.85 -6.43
C CYS A 912 11.40 34.69 -5.38
N THR A 913 11.26 34.37 -4.09
CA THR A 913 12.03 35.04 -3.02
C THR A 913 13.51 34.69 -3.09
N ASN A 914 13.86 33.43 -3.40
CA ASN A 914 15.26 33.05 -3.63
C ASN A 914 15.88 33.80 -4.83
N ALA A 915 15.15 33.92 -5.94
CA ALA A 915 15.55 34.75 -7.07
C ALA A 915 15.74 36.22 -6.67
N GLY A 916 14.76 36.78 -5.94
CA GLY A 916 14.81 38.16 -5.44
C GLY A 916 16.02 38.42 -4.56
N HIS A 917 16.27 37.51 -3.61
CA HIS A 917 17.44 37.52 -2.75
C HIS A 917 18.75 37.47 -3.53
N ALA A 918 18.85 36.65 -4.57
CA ALA A 918 20.04 36.55 -5.42
C ALA A 918 20.34 37.84 -6.18
N MET A 919 19.31 38.66 -6.46
CA MET A 919 19.40 39.91 -7.21
C MET A 919 19.36 41.18 -6.34
N ALA A 920 19.23 41.05 -5.01
CA ALA A 920 18.95 42.19 -4.11
C ALA A 920 19.91 43.38 -4.25
N GLU A 921 21.22 43.14 -4.43
CA GLU A 921 22.22 44.21 -4.54
C GLU A 921 22.31 44.84 -5.94
N LYS A 922 22.34 44.02 -6.99
CA LYS A 922 22.60 44.49 -8.37
C LYS A 922 21.32 44.80 -9.16
N GLY A 923 20.16 44.45 -8.62
CA GLY A 923 18.91 44.41 -9.38
C GLY A 923 18.94 43.33 -10.46
N GLY A 924 17.86 43.22 -11.21
CA GLY A 924 17.75 42.24 -12.29
C GLY A 924 16.32 42.01 -12.73
N THR A 925 16.12 41.02 -13.58
CA THR A 925 14.81 40.66 -14.10
C THR A 925 14.40 39.27 -13.62
N LEU A 926 13.25 39.19 -12.96
CA LEU A 926 12.58 37.93 -12.61
C LEU A 926 11.53 37.60 -13.68
N THR A 927 11.77 36.59 -14.48
CA THR A 927 10.82 36.13 -15.52
C THR A 927 10.04 34.92 -15.04
N ILE A 928 8.71 35.02 -15.04
CA ILE A 928 7.80 33.93 -14.68
C ILE A 928 7.05 33.51 -15.95
N GLY A 929 7.22 32.24 -16.34
CA GLY A 929 6.63 31.66 -17.54
C GLY A 929 5.76 30.44 -17.22
N LEU A 930 4.72 30.25 -18.02
CA LEU A 930 3.83 29.10 -17.94
C LEU A 930 3.57 28.59 -19.35
N SER A 931 3.86 27.30 -19.59
CA SER A 931 3.66 26.66 -20.88
C SER A 931 3.21 25.21 -20.72
N ARG A 932 2.41 24.71 -21.67
CA ARG A 932 2.08 23.28 -21.76
C ARG A 932 3.13 22.54 -22.58
N THR A 933 3.51 21.35 -22.14
CA THR A 933 4.44 20.50 -22.86
C THR A 933 3.99 19.03 -22.83
N SER A 934 4.16 18.33 -23.94
CA SER A 934 4.03 16.87 -24.03
C SER A 934 5.35 16.15 -23.73
N PHE A 935 6.40 16.90 -23.41
CA PHE A 935 7.73 16.38 -23.14
C PHE A 935 7.80 15.73 -21.75
N SER A 936 8.22 14.46 -21.70
CA SER A 936 8.47 13.74 -20.46
C SER A 936 9.77 14.27 -19.81
N PRO A 937 9.74 14.76 -18.55
CA PRO A 937 10.94 15.22 -17.87
C PRO A 937 11.89 14.09 -17.44
N TYR A 938 11.57 12.82 -17.75
CA TYR A 938 12.43 11.65 -17.54
C TYR A 938 13.21 11.30 -18.82
N PRO A 939 14.50 11.67 -18.95
CA PRO A 939 15.33 11.16 -20.03
C PRO A 939 15.66 9.68 -19.76
N GLY A 940 15.00 8.76 -20.46
CA GLY A 940 15.46 7.36 -20.62
C GLY A 940 14.72 6.26 -19.84
N SER A 941 13.48 6.44 -19.37
CA SER A 941 12.65 5.31 -18.93
C SER A 941 11.84 4.73 -20.10
N PRO A 942 11.79 3.39 -20.29
CA PRO A 942 11.02 2.77 -21.39
C PRO A 942 9.48 2.84 -21.24
N GLU A 943 8.96 3.38 -20.13
CA GLU A 943 7.56 3.24 -19.74
C GLU A 943 6.62 4.39 -20.13
N ASN A 944 7.07 5.45 -20.81
CA ASN A 944 6.18 6.54 -21.20
C ASN A 944 5.82 6.52 -22.70
N GLN A 945 5.00 5.53 -23.09
CA GLN A 945 4.13 5.60 -24.28
C GLN A 945 2.68 5.94 -23.91
N ASN A 946 2.47 6.68 -22.82
CA ASN A 946 1.19 7.34 -22.56
C ASN A 946 1.39 8.85 -22.64
N GLU A 947 0.69 9.47 -23.59
CA GLU A 947 0.62 10.91 -23.85
C GLU A 947 0.11 11.71 -22.62
N LYS A 948 0.94 11.85 -21.57
CA LYS A 948 0.64 12.73 -20.44
C LYS A 948 1.03 14.15 -20.82
N GLU A 949 0.04 15.05 -20.86
CA GLU A 949 0.27 16.49 -20.93
C GLU A 949 0.78 17.01 -19.58
N TRP A 950 1.76 17.91 -19.63
CA TRP A 950 2.34 18.55 -18.46
C TRP A 950 2.14 20.07 -18.54
N ILE A 951 1.95 20.70 -17.38
CA ILE A 951 2.13 22.14 -17.23
C ILE A 951 3.55 22.38 -16.73
N GLN A 952 4.33 23.13 -17.51
CA GLN A 952 5.66 23.59 -17.17
C GLN A 952 5.57 25.04 -16.67
N LEU A 953 5.98 25.24 -15.43
CA LEU A 953 6.19 26.54 -14.81
C LEU A 953 7.70 26.84 -14.82
N SER A 954 8.10 27.97 -15.38
CA SER A 954 9.50 28.42 -15.43
C SER A 954 9.71 29.69 -14.61
N ILE A 955 10.68 29.70 -13.71
CA ILE A 955 11.07 30.87 -12.93
C ILE A 955 12.54 31.14 -13.22
N SER A 956 12.82 32.27 -13.87
CA SER A 956 14.16 32.66 -14.33
C SER A 956 14.60 33.96 -13.67
N ASP A 957 15.81 33.98 -13.13
CA ASP A 957 16.47 35.17 -12.59
C ASP A 957 17.74 35.49 -13.38
N THR A 958 18.11 36.77 -13.44
CA THR A 958 19.37 37.26 -14.00
C THR A 958 20.44 37.48 -12.93
N GLY A 959 20.37 36.73 -11.82
CA GLY A 959 21.29 36.83 -10.71
C GLY A 959 22.68 36.27 -11.00
N PRO A 960 23.52 36.07 -9.96
CA PRO A 960 24.90 35.61 -10.11
C PRO A 960 25.04 34.16 -10.59
N GLY A 961 23.96 33.39 -10.67
CA GLY A 961 23.99 31.97 -11.01
C GLY A 961 24.65 31.07 -9.94
N ILE A 962 24.57 29.77 -10.14
CA ILE A 962 24.98 28.72 -9.19
C ILE A 962 26.07 27.86 -9.85
N GLY A 963 27.18 27.65 -9.14
CA GLY A 963 28.27 26.78 -9.60
C GLY A 963 27.89 25.28 -9.62
N LYS A 964 28.54 24.48 -10.47
CA LYS A 964 28.21 23.05 -10.68
C LYS A 964 28.24 22.19 -9.40
N GLU A 965 29.21 22.43 -8.51
CA GLU A 965 29.31 21.68 -7.25
C GLU A 965 28.20 22.08 -6.26
N THR A 966 27.86 23.36 -6.17
CA THR A 966 26.76 23.86 -5.35
C THR A 966 25.42 23.35 -5.87
N LEU A 967 25.22 23.33 -7.20
CA LEU A 967 23.98 22.93 -7.87
C LEU A 967 23.54 21.50 -7.52
N ARG A 968 24.49 20.60 -7.22
CA ARG A 968 24.19 19.23 -6.76
C ARG A 968 23.57 19.15 -5.37
N ARG A 969 23.74 20.20 -4.56
CA ARG A 969 23.41 20.22 -3.14
C ARG A 969 22.25 21.17 -2.80
N ILE A 970 21.75 21.94 -3.76
CA ILE A 970 20.73 22.99 -3.48
C ILE A 970 19.40 22.46 -2.94
N PHE A 971 19.09 21.18 -3.18
CA PHE A 971 17.90 20.52 -2.64
C PHE A 971 18.18 19.75 -1.34
N GLU A 972 19.42 19.73 -0.85
CA GLU A 972 19.75 19.15 0.46
C GLU A 972 19.15 20.02 1.59
N PRO A 973 18.46 19.43 2.57
CA PRO A 973 17.96 20.16 3.73
C PRO A 973 19.11 20.86 4.49
N TYR A 974 18.87 22.09 4.94
CA TYR A 974 19.82 22.95 5.67
C TYR A 974 21.06 23.39 4.86
N PHE A 975 21.13 23.06 3.57
CA PHE A 975 22.20 23.56 2.71
C PHE A 975 21.93 25.02 2.34
N THR A 976 22.86 25.90 2.71
CA THR A 976 22.76 27.34 2.45
C THR A 976 24.11 27.93 2.08
N THR A 977 24.13 28.81 1.09
CA THR A 977 25.30 29.65 0.76
C THR A 977 25.29 30.98 1.51
N ARG A 978 24.31 31.18 2.41
CA ARG A 978 23.97 32.45 3.07
C ARG A 978 23.92 32.34 4.59
N ILE A 979 24.94 31.72 5.19
CA ILE A 979 25.03 31.53 6.65
C ILE A 979 24.99 32.88 7.40
N ASN A 980 25.69 33.90 6.90
CA ASN A 980 25.78 35.21 7.56
C ASN A 980 24.61 36.17 7.23
N SER A 981 23.71 35.80 6.31
CA SER A 981 22.55 36.61 5.88
C SER A 981 21.20 35.96 6.26
N GLY A 982 21.22 34.95 7.14
CA GLY A 982 20.00 34.36 7.72
C GLY A 982 19.29 33.33 6.84
N GLY A 983 19.94 32.78 5.82
CA GLY A 983 19.32 31.78 4.95
C GLY A 983 19.17 30.42 5.64
N THR A 984 17.93 29.97 5.87
CA THR A 984 17.61 28.72 6.60
C THR A 984 18.01 27.43 5.87
N GLY A 985 18.26 27.49 4.56
CA GLY A 985 18.60 26.32 3.74
C GLY A 985 17.46 25.29 3.57
N LEU A 986 16.23 25.65 3.95
CA LEU A 986 15.07 24.74 3.90
C LEU A 986 14.17 24.99 2.69
N GLY A 987 14.16 26.20 2.12
CA GLY A 987 13.18 26.61 1.10
C GLY A 987 13.15 25.72 -0.15
N LEU A 988 14.32 25.37 -0.72
CA LEU A 988 14.39 24.51 -1.91
C LEU A 988 14.10 23.04 -1.60
N ALA A 989 14.47 22.54 -0.42
CA ALA A 989 14.11 21.19 0.01
C ALA A 989 12.58 21.03 0.16
N VAL A 990 11.90 22.06 0.70
CA VAL A 990 10.43 22.12 0.77
C VAL A 990 9.81 22.13 -0.62
N VAL A 991 10.35 22.95 -1.54
CA VAL A 991 9.89 23.00 -2.94
C VAL A 991 9.96 21.61 -3.58
N HIS A 992 11.08 20.91 -3.43
CA HIS A 992 11.27 19.57 -3.98
C HIS A 992 10.26 18.56 -3.39
N GLY A 993 10.04 18.59 -2.08
CA GLY A 993 9.06 17.72 -1.40
C GLY A 993 7.62 17.96 -1.86
N ILE A 994 7.19 19.22 -1.95
CA ILE A 994 5.84 19.58 -2.42
C ILE A 994 5.62 19.09 -3.85
N ILE A 995 6.59 19.30 -4.74
CA ILE A 995 6.45 18.93 -6.16
C ILE A 995 6.37 17.41 -6.31
N LYS A 996 7.17 16.64 -5.58
CA LYS A 996 7.10 15.17 -5.59
C LYS A 996 5.76 14.64 -5.08
N ASN A 997 5.21 15.23 -4.02
CA ASN A 997 3.87 14.89 -3.49
C ASN A 997 2.73 15.21 -4.48
N HIS A 998 2.97 16.11 -5.42
CA HIS A 998 2.06 16.44 -6.52
C HIS A 998 2.30 15.61 -7.79
N ASN A 999 3.11 14.54 -7.70
CA ASN A 999 3.53 13.71 -8.83
C ASN A 999 4.22 14.52 -9.94
N GLY A 1000 4.86 15.63 -9.56
CA GLY A 1000 5.60 16.52 -10.43
C GLY A 1000 7.11 16.31 -10.37
N GLU A 1001 7.81 17.03 -11.23
CA GLU A 1001 9.27 17.03 -11.31
C GLU A 1001 9.81 18.47 -11.30
N ILE A 1002 10.99 18.70 -10.72
CA ILE A 1002 11.68 19.99 -10.76
C ILE A 1002 13.07 19.82 -11.34
N THR A 1003 13.44 20.70 -12.26
CA THR A 1003 14.77 20.77 -12.85
C THR A 1003 15.32 22.18 -12.73
N VAL A 1004 16.64 22.31 -12.73
CA VAL A 1004 17.33 23.59 -12.57
C VAL A 1004 18.47 23.70 -13.57
N GLU A 1005 18.54 24.84 -14.24
CA GLU A 1005 19.64 25.23 -15.11
C GLU A 1005 20.25 26.50 -14.55
N SER A 1006 21.56 26.51 -14.33
CA SER A 1006 22.24 27.70 -13.81
C SER A 1006 23.64 27.81 -14.36
N PHE A 1007 24.03 29.04 -14.69
CA PHE A 1007 25.36 29.36 -15.19
C PHE A 1007 25.91 30.54 -14.40
N PRO A 1008 27.10 30.41 -13.77
CA PRO A 1008 27.73 31.52 -13.06
C PRO A 1008 27.81 32.78 -13.94
N GLY A 1009 27.30 33.89 -13.43
CA GLY A 1009 27.25 35.20 -14.09
C GLY A 1009 26.14 35.41 -15.12
N ARG A 1010 25.28 34.41 -15.39
CA ARG A 1010 24.15 34.52 -16.34
C ARG A 1010 22.77 34.33 -15.71
N GLY A 1011 22.69 33.83 -14.47
CA GLY A 1011 21.44 33.62 -13.76
C GLY A 1011 21.05 32.15 -13.62
N THR A 1012 19.84 31.92 -13.09
CA THR A 1012 19.28 30.58 -12.83
C THR A 1012 17.87 30.48 -13.39
N VAL A 1013 17.50 29.28 -13.84
CA VAL A 1013 16.15 28.94 -14.30
C VAL A 1013 15.72 27.66 -13.60
N PHE A 1014 14.59 27.72 -12.90
CA PHE A 1014 13.90 26.55 -12.37
C PHE A 1014 12.72 26.19 -13.28
N HIS A 1015 12.60 24.92 -13.65
CA HIS A 1015 11.44 24.38 -14.35
C HIS A 1015 10.71 23.37 -13.48
N VAL A 1016 9.45 23.64 -13.19
CA VAL A 1016 8.55 22.77 -12.44
C VAL A 1016 7.53 22.17 -13.39
N TYR A 1017 7.41 20.85 -13.40
CA TYR A 1017 6.49 20.08 -14.24
C TYR A 1017 5.41 19.46 -13.37
N LEU A 1018 4.14 19.76 -13.67
CA LEU A 1018 2.98 19.18 -12.99
C LEU A 1018 2.11 18.41 -13.99
N PRO A 1019 1.66 17.18 -13.66
CA PRO A 1019 0.85 16.39 -14.58
C PRO A 1019 -0.57 16.95 -14.70
N VAL A 1020 -1.08 16.99 -15.94
CA VAL A 1020 -2.49 17.31 -16.20
C VAL A 1020 -3.30 16.02 -16.11
N ASP A 1021 -4.27 15.96 -15.20
CA ASP A 1021 -5.19 14.83 -15.10
C ASP A 1021 -6.47 15.14 -15.87
N ARG A 1022 -6.80 14.28 -16.86
CA ARG A 1022 -7.99 14.42 -17.73
C ARG A 1022 -9.24 13.75 -17.13
N SER A 1023 -9.16 13.15 -15.94
CA SER A 1023 -10.22 12.29 -15.41
C SER A 1023 -11.53 12.99 -15.05
N ASP A 1024 -11.61 14.34 -15.02
CA ASP A 1024 -12.84 15.05 -14.68
C ASP A 1024 -13.09 16.36 -15.46
N GLU A 1025 -13.27 16.27 -16.79
CA GLU A 1025 -13.75 17.40 -17.61
C GLU A 1025 -15.12 17.97 -17.14
N LYS A 1026 -15.92 17.18 -16.42
CA LYS A 1026 -17.21 17.63 -15.85
C LYS A 1026 -17.05 18.59 -14.66
N ILE A 1027 -16.02 18.42 -13.82
CA ILE A 1027 -15.77 19.32 -12.68
C ILE A 1027 -15.22 20.66 -13.19
N ILE A 1028 -14.34 20.62 -14.19
CA ILE A 1028 -13.70 21.79 -14.79
C ILE A 1028 -14.73 22.72 -15.46
N ARG A 1029 -15.75 22.19 -16.15
CA ARG A 1029 -16.80 23.02 -16.77
C ARG A 1029 -17.72 23.75 -15.78
N THR A 1030 -17.90 23.22 -14.58
CA THR A 1030 -18.82 23.81 -13.59
C THR A 1030 -18.15 24.92 -12.78
N ALA A 1031 -16.82 24.89 -12.64
CA ALA A 1031 -16.02 25.91 -11.95
C ALA A 1031 -15.60 27.09 -12.86
N ALA A 1032 -15.87 27.02 -14.17
CA ALA A 1032 -15.22 27.83 -15.19
C ALA A 1032 -16.16 28.77 -15.96
N LEU A 1033 -17.18 29.28 -15.30
CA LEU A 1033 -17.86 30.51 -15.70
C LEU A 1033 -17.47 31.61 -14.70
N PRO A 1034 -16.99 32.78 -15.14
CA PRO A 1034 -16.87 33.92 -14.25
C PRO A 1034 -18.29 34.22 -13.73
N ARG A 1035 -18.54 33.94 -12.45
CA ARG A 1035 -19.75 34.43 -11.78
C ARG A 1035 -19.69 35.95 -11.90
N ILE A 1036 -20.58 36.54 -12.70
CA ILE A 1036 -20.88 37.96 -12.62
C ILE A 1036 -21.20 38.20 -11.15
N LEU A 1037 -20.33 38.96 -10.47
CA LEU A 1037 -20.56 39.24 -9.06
C LEU A 1037 -21.86 40.04 -8.99
N PRO A 1038 -22.80 39.64 -8.12
CA PRO A 1038 -24.02 40.39 -7.96
C PRO A 1038 -23.67 41.82 -7.50
N CYS A 1039 -24.15 42.79 -8.27
CA CYS A 1039 -24.03 44.21 -7.99
C CYS A 1039 -25.36 44.75 -7.47
N GLY A 1040 -25.34 45.92 -6.85
CA GLY A 1040 -26.54 46.61 -6.37
C GLY A 1040 -26.36 48.12 -6.38
N THR A 1041 -27.37 48.85 -5.92
CA THR A 1041 -27.37 50.33 -5.80
C THR A 1041 -27.82 50.82 -4.42
N GLU A 1042 -28.14 49.88 -3.54
CA GLU A 1042 -28.65 50.05 -2.18
C GLU A 1042 -27.63 50.76 -1.28
N LYS A 1043 -28.14 51.40 -0.22
CA LYS A 1043 -27.37 52.12 0.79
C LYS A 1043 -26.99 51.21 1.96
N ILE A 1044 -25.70 51.01 2.17
CA ILE A 1044 -25.16 50.14 3.22
C ILE A 1044 -24.49 50.99 4.30
N LEU A 1045 -24.89 50.79 5.56
CA LEU A 1045 -24.16 51.31 6.72
C LEU A 1045 -23.12 50.29 7.17
N LEU A 1046 -21.85 50.68 7.16
CA LEU A 1046 -20.72 49.85 7.56
C LEU A 1046 -20.14 50.36 8.89
N VAL A 1047 -19.97 49.47 9.87
CA VAL A 1047 -19.45 49.80 11.20
C VAL A 1047 -18.34 48.83 11.59
N ASP A 1048 -17.13 49.35 11.81
CA ASP A 1048 -15.93 48.60 12.19
C ASP A 1048 -14.95 49.54 12.90
N ASP A 1049 -14.38 49.16 14.03
CA ASP A 1049 -13.45 50.00 14.81
C ASP A 1049 -12.05 50.08 14.18
N ASP A 1050 -11.70 49.14 13.29
CA ASP A 1050 -10.47 49.15 12.50
C ASP A 1050 -10.63 50.01 11.24
N GLU A 1051 -10.01 51.18 11.23
CA GLU A 1051 -10.07 52.15 10.13
C GLU A 1051 -9.53 51.58 8.79
N ALA A 1052 -8.50 50.72 8.84
CA ALA A 1052 -7.91 50.12 7.65
C ALA A 1052 -8.86 49.07 7.04
N LEU A 1053 -9.50 48.26 7.87
CA LEU A 1053 -10.49 47.27 7.42
C LEU A 1053 -11.76 47.94 6.89
N LEU A 1054 -12.20 49.00 7.57
CA LEU A 1054 -13.36 49.82 7.18
C LEU A 1054 -13.19 50.39 5.76
N ASP A 1055 -12.03 50.97 5.44
CA ASP A 1055 -11.74 51.52 4.10
C ASP A 1055 -11.69 50.42 3.02
N VAL A 1056 -11.12 49.25 3.33
CA VAL A 1056 -11.08 48.10 2.40
C VAL A 1056 -12.48 47.59 2.08
N LEU A 1057 -13.34 47.41 3.08
CA LEU A 1057 -14.71 46.92 2.90
C LEU A 1057 -15.57 47.95 2.16
N ARG A 1058 -15.45 49.24 2.51
CA ARG A 1058 -16.11 50.34 1.83
C ARG A 1058 -15.81 50.34 0.33
N ARG A 1059 -14.53 50.37 -0.05
CA ARG A 1059 -14.10 50.38 -1.47
C ARG A 1059 -14.56 49.14 -2.23
N ARG A 1060 -14.66 47.99 -1.57
CA ARG A 1060 -15.15 46.75 -2.19
C ARG A 1060 -16.65 46.81 -2.48
N LEU A 1061 -17.44 47.31 -1.55
CA LEU A 1061 -18.89 47.48 -1.71
C LEU A 1061 -19.21 48.58 -2.74
N GLU A 1062 -18.50 49.71 -2.72
CA GLU A 1062 -18.65 50.77 -3.73
C GLU A 1062 -18.32 50.27 -5.14
N LYS A 1063 -17.29 49.41 -5.30
CA LYS A 1063 -16.98 48.75 -6.58
C LYS A 1063 -18.05 47.77 -7.06
N LEU A 1064 -18.92 47.29 -6.16
CA LEU A 1064 -20.09 46.46 -6.50
C LEU A 1064 -21.34 47.32 -6.77
N GLY A 1065 -21.21 48.65 -6.77
CA GLY A 1065 -22.27 49.60 -7.10
C GLY A 1065 -23.05 50.14 -5.89
N TYR A 1066 -22.77 49.65 -4.68
CA TYR A 1066 -23.50 50.06 -3.47
C TYR A 1066 -23.07 51.45 -2.97
N ASN A 1067 -24.00 52.18 -2.36
CA ASN A 1067 -23.72 53.46 -1.71
C ASN A 1067 -23.37 53.21 -0.24
N VAL A 1068 -22.10 53.39 0.14
CA VAL A 1068 -21.63 52.99 1.47
C VAL A 1068 -21.39 54.20 2.37
N VAL A 1069 -21.99 54.18 3.56
CA VAL A 1069 -21.67 55.10 4.65
C VAL A 1069 -20.92 54.29 5.71
N ALA A 1070 -19.69 54.70 6.02
CA ALA A 1070 -18.83 53.99 6.96
C ALA A 1070 -18.57 54.84 8.22
N THR A 1071 -18.54 54.21 9.39
CA THR A 1071 -18.17 54.85 10.66
C THR A 1071 -17.38 53.88 11.53
N THR A 1072 -16.46 54.41 12.34
CA THR A 1072 -15.70 53.64 13.34
C THR A 1072 -16.38 53.58 14.70
N SER A 1073 -17.46 54.34 14.89
CA SER A 1073 -18.15 54.44 16.18
C SER A 1073 -19.55 53.82 16.12
N PRO A 1074 -19.84 52.79 16.94
CA PRO A 1074 -21.19 52.24 17.02
C PRO A 1074 -22.24 53.25 17.53
N ALA A 1075 -21.82 54.22 18.35
CA ALA A 1075 -22.71 55.30 18.80
C ALA A 1075 -23.11 56.25 17.66
N GLU A 1076 -22.17 56.59 16.77
CA GLU A 1076 -22.44 57.41 15.59
C GLU A 1076 -23.36 56.67 14.60
N ALA A 1077 -23.16 55.35 14.44
CA ALA A 1077 -24.04 54.50 13.64
C ALA A 1077 -25.49 54.52 14.15
N LEU A 1078 -25.67 54.42 15.47
CA LEU A 1078 -26.99 54.47 16.10
C LEU A 1078 -27.66 55.84 15.91
N GLU A 1079 -26.94 56.95 16.06
CA GLU A 1079 -27.47 58.30 15.81
C GLU A 1079 -27.90 58.50 14.35
N LYS A 1080 -27.13 57.99 13.38
CA LYS A 1080 -27.52 58.05 11.95
C LYS A 1080 -28.78 57.24 11.65
N ILE A 1081 -29.02 56.13 12.35
CA ILE A 1081 -30.26 55.36 12.21
C ILE A 1081 -31.43 56.06 12.92
N LYS A 1082 -31.19 56.70 14.07
CA LYS A 1082 -32.22 57.49 14.77
C LYS A 1082 -32.72 58.67 13.96
N SER A 1083 -31.84 59.34 13.21
CA SER A 1083 -32.26 60.50 12.40
C SER A 1083 -33.21 60.10 11.27
N GLU A 1084 -33.01 58.94 10.64
CA GLU A 1084 -33.93 58.39 9.63
C GLU A 1084 -33.96 56.84 9.67
N LEU A 1085 -35.00 56.28 10.31
CA LEU A 1085 -35.14 54.85 10.67
C LEU A 1085 -35.03 53.84 9.51
N ASN A 1086 -35.24 54.27 8.26
CA ASN A 1086 -35.23 53.42 7.04
C ASN A 1086 -34.36 54.02 5.91
N TYR A 1087 -33.37 54.85 6.24
CA TYR A 1087 -32.50 55.46 5.22
C TYR A 1087 -31.48 54.49 4.62
N PHE A 1088 -31.13 53.44 5.38
CA PHE A 1088 -30.18 52.40 4.99
C PHE A 1088 -30.91 51.09 4.72
N ASP A 1089 -30.47 50.38 3.69
CA ASP A 1089 -31.04 49.12 3.23
C ASP A 1089 -30.36 47.90 3.88
N LEU A 1090 -29.16 48.08 4.44
CA LEU A 1090 -28.39 47.03 5.12
C LEU A 1090 -27.42 47.63 6.14
N LEU A 1091 -27.29 46.97 7.30
CA LEU A 1091 -26.21 47.21 8.26
C LEU A 1091 -25.21 46.06 8.20
N LEU A 1092 -23.93 46.39 7.98
CA LEU A 1092 -22.79 45.48 8.11
C LEU A 1092 -21.95 45.96 9.30
N THR A 1093 -21.93 45.19 10.40
CA THR A 1093 -21.25 45.60 11.65
C THR A 1093 -20.29 44.55 12.14
N ASP A 1094 -19.15 44.96 12.72
CA ASP A 1094 -18.32 44.03 13.47
C ASP A 1094 -18.97 43.58 14.78
N LYS A 1095 -18.60 42.39 15.25
CA LYS A 1095 -19.02 41.84 16.54
C LYS A 1095 -18.30 42.53 17.69
N THR A 1096 -16.98 42.65 17.60
CA THR A 1096 -16.13 43.07 18.72
C THR A 1096 -15.69 44.50 18.49
N MET A 1097 -16.42 45.46 19.08
CA MET A 1097 -16.09 46.88 18.99
C MET A 1097 -15.99 47.49 20.39
N PRO A 1098 -15.12 48.49 20.63
CA PRO A 1098 -15.03 49.21 21.89
C PRO A 1098 -16.32 49.93 22.25
N VAL A 1099 -16.59 50.08 23.56
CA VAL A 1099 -17.75 50.80 24.14
C VAL A 1099 -19.11 50.11 23.94
N MET A 1100 -19.42 49.64 22.73
CA MET A 1100 -20.66 48.94 22.40
C MET A 1100 -20.37 47.81 21.42
N ASP A 1101 -20.69 46.57 21.79
CA ASP A 1101 -20.49 45.42 20.90
C ASP A 1101 -21.55 45.35 19.80
N GLY A 1102 -21.29 44.56 18.75
CA GLY A 1102 -22.20 44.41 17.62
C GLY A 1102 -23.58 43.88 18.02
N PHE A 1103 -23.68 43.02 19.04
CA PHE A 1103 -24.98 42.51 19.50
C PHE A 1103 -25.80 43.60 20.23
N GLN A 1104 -25.15 44.45 21.02
CA GLN A 1104 -25.75 45.58 21.70
C GLN A 1104 -26.24 46.62 20.70
N LEU A 1105 -25.43 46.95 19.67
CA LEU A 1105 -25.83 47.85 18.59
C LEU A 1105 -27.10 47.33 17.88
N VAL A 1106 -27.15 46.04 17.55
CA VAL A 1106 -28.34 45.44 16.93
C VAL A 1106 -29.55 45.53 17.86
N ARG A 1107 -29.37 45.27 19.16
CA ARG A 1107 -30.47 45.35 20.14
C ARG A 1107 -31.05 46.76 20.19
N GLU A 1108 -30.22 47.79 20.25
CA GLU A 1108 -30.64 49.20 20.26
C GLU A 1108 -31.34 49.61 18.96
N ILE A 1109 -30.87 49.12 17.81
CA ILE A 1109 -31.54 49.38 16.52
C ILE A 1109 -32.93 48.73 16.47
N ARG A 1110 -33.08 47.53 17.06
CA ARG A 1110 -34.37 46.82 17.12
C ARG A 1110 -35.33 47.45 18.13
N THR A 1111 -34.87 47.98 19.26
CA THR A 1111 -35.72 48.71 20.22
C THR A 1111 -36.27 50.01 19.63
N LEU A 1112 -35.52 50.65 18.73
CA LEU A 1112 -35.99 51.81 17.95
C LEU A 1112 -37.04 51.46 16.88
N GLY A 1113 -37.32 50.17 16.64
CA GLY A 1113 -38.31 49.70 15.67
C GLY A 1113 -37.80 49.58 14.24
N SER A 1114 -36.49 49.77 13.99
CA SER A 1114 -35.92 49.60 12.65
C SER A 1114 -35.90 48.12 12.23
N LYS A 1115 -36.35 47.86 11.00
CA LYS A 1115 -36.37 46.53 10.38
C LYS A 1115 -35.21 46.29 9.42
N ILE A 1116 -34.20 47.18 9.43
CA ILE A 1116 -33.04 47.06 8.55
C ILE A 1116 -32.43 45.64 8.63
N PRO A 1117 -32.13 44.99 7.50
CA PRO A 1117 -31.37 43.75 7.46
C PRO A 1117 -29.98 43.93 8.04
N ILE A 1118 -29.45 42.90 8.74
CA ILE A 1118 -28.17 43.02 9.46
C ILE A 1118 -27.29 41.82 9.18
N ILE A 1119 -26.04 42.10 8.80
CA ILE A 1119 -24.95 41.13 8.69
C ILE A 1119 -23.91 41.45 9.75
N LEU A 1120 -23.52 40.44 10.52
CA LEU A 1120 -22.52 40.57 11.59
C LEU A 1120 -21.18 39.94 11.18
N CYS A 1121 -20.07 40.68 11.31
CA CYS A 1121 -18.72 40.19 11.03
C CYS A 1121 -18.05 39.64 12.32
N THR A 1122 -17.28 38.55 12.24
CA THR A 1122 -16.62 37.94 13.41
C THR A 1122 -15.25 37.34 13.08
N GLY A 1123 -14.28 37.43 14.00
CA GLY A 1123 -12.90 36.94 13.82
C GLY A 1123 -12.64 35.46 14.18
N SER A 1124 -13.59 34.74 14.80
CA SER A 1124 -13.40 33.32 15.19
C SER A 1124 -14.37 32.36 14.48
N ALA A 1125 -13.86 31.17 14.11
CA ALA A 1125 -14.58 30.13 13.37
C ALA A 1125 -15.63 29.36 14.21
N ASP A 1126 -15.68 29.56 15.52
CA ASP A 1126 -16.49 28.77 16.47
C ASP A 1126 -17.95 29.24 16.64
N SER A 1127 -18.51 30.00 15.69
CA SER A 1127 -19.78 30.72 15.93
C SER A 1127 -21.02 30.22 15.17
N ARG A 1128 -21.14 28.92 14.91
CA ARG A 1128 -22.43 28.33 14.47
C ARG A 1128 -23.51 28.29 15.57
N ASP A 1129 -23.14 28.50 16.84
CA ASP A 1129 -24.09 28.55 17.96
C ASP A 1129 -24.72 29.93 18.22
N SER A 1130 -24.26 30.99 17.54
CA SER A 1130 -24.77 32.36 17.75
C SER A 1130 -26.10 32.67 17.03
N ALA A 1131 -26.59 31.75 16.18
CA ALA A 1131 -27.86 31.89 15.45
C ALA A 1131 -29.13 31.64 16.29
N LYS A 1132 -29.01 31.43 17.62
CA LYS A 1132 -30.12 31.07 18.52
C LYS A 1132 -30.30 32.01 19.71
N ILE A 1133 -29.91 33.28 19.64
CA ILE A 1133 -30.28 34.25 20.68
C ILE A 1133 -31.76 34.67 20.48
N PRO A 1134 -32.68 34.35 21.40
CA PRO A 1134 -34.09 34.71 21.24
C PRO A 1134 -34.26 36.24 21.22
N GLY A 1135 -34.87 36.79 20.18
CA GLY A 1135 -35.24 38.21 20.07
C GLY A 1135 -34.31 39.11 19.24
N LEU A 1136 -33.13 38.63 18.81
CA LEU A 1136 -32.21 39.37 17.93
C LEU A 1136 -32.31 38.82 16.50
N LYS A 1137 -33.08 39.48 15.62
CA LYS A 1137 -33.14 39.13 14.18
C LYS A 1137 -31.89 39.63 13.46
N ILE A 1138 -30.88 38.76 13.34
CA ILE A 1138 -29.69 38.92 12.50
C ILE A 1138 -29.88 38.06 11.24
N ASN A 1139 -29.60 38.61 10.06
CA ASN A 1139 -29.90 37.97 8.77
C ASN A 1139 -28.78 37.05 8.29
N ASP A 1140 -27.52 37.39 8.54
CA ASP A 1140 -26.38 36.51 8.23
C ASP A 1140 -25.14 36.85 9.09
N ILE A 1141 -24.16 35.95 9.13
CA ILE A 1141 -22.89 36.14 9.86
C ILE A 1141 -21.72 35.85 8.92
N MET A 1142 -20.74 36.75 8.88
CA MET A 1142 -19.54 36.64 8.04
C MET A 1142 -18.28 36.49 8.89
N THR A 1143 -17.40 35.56 8.52
CA THR A 1143 -16.10 35.41 9.18
C THR A 1143 -15.05 36.34 8.55
N LYS A 1144 -14.31 37.09 9.38
CA LYS A 1144 -13.14 37.87 8.99
C LYS A 1144 -11.93 36.93 8.82
N PRO A 1145 -11.08 37.10 7.80
CA PRO A 1145 -11.11 38.15 6.79
C PRO A 1145 -12.18 37.92 5.72
N VAL A 1146 -12.96 38.96 5.43
CA VAL A 1146 -14.09 38.88 4.50
C VAL A 1146 -13.59 38.89 3.06
N GLY A 1147 -13.77 37.78 2.34
CA GLY A 1147 -13.40 37.65 0.92
C GLY A 1147 -14.37 38.38 -0.04
N LYS A 1148 -13.86 38.85 -1.18
CA LYS A 1148 -14.64 39.62 -2.19
C LYS A 1148 -15.91 38.91 -2.67
N ASN A 1149 -15.81 37.62 -3.00
CA ASN A 1149 -16.94 36.84 -3.51
C ASN A 1149 -17.97 36.54 -2.41
N SER A 1150 -17.49 36.28 -1.19
CA SER A 1150 -18.36 36.07 -0.02
C SER A 1150 -19.15 37.33 0.28
N LEU A 1151 -18.48 38.50 0.29
CA LEU A 1151 -19.13 39.80 0.48
C LEU A 1151 -20.22 40.08 -0.55
N ALA A 1152 -19.93 39.91 -1.85
CA ALA A 1152 -20.90 40.17 -2.90
C ALA A 1152 -22.14 39.25 -2.79
N CYS A 1153 -21.92 37.95 -2.58
CA CYS A 1153 -23.01 36.98 -2.52
C CYS A 1153 -23.86 37.14 -1.26
N THR A 1154 -23.25 37.33 -0.08
CA THR A 1154 -23.99 37.45 1.19
C THR A 1154 -24.79 38.75 1.25
N VAL A 1155 -24.20 39.88 0.83
CA VAL A 1155 -24.91 41.17 0.77
C VAL A 1155 -26.11 41.09 -0.16
N ARG A 1156 -25.94 40.52 -1.37
CA ARG A 1156 -27.05 40.38 -2.33
C ARG A 1156 -28.14 39.46 -1.79
N LYS A 1157 -27.76 38.29 -1.25
CA LYS A 1157 -28.70 37.34 -0.65
C LYS A 1157 -29.56 38.00 0.44
N VAL A 1158 -28.93 38.73 1.37
CA VAL A 1158 -29.64 39.37 2.48
C VAL A 1158 -30.54 40.50 2.01
N LEU A 1159 -30.11 41.29 1.01
CA LEU A 1159 -30.94 42.34 0.42
C LEU A 1159 -32.11 41.78 -0.38
N ASP A 1160 -31.92 40.69 -1.13
CA ASP A 1160 -32.99 40.02 -1.90
C ASP A 1160 -34.00 39.31 -1.00
N ASP A 1161 -33.55 38.72 0.11
CA ASP A 1161 -34.43 38.07 1.10
C ASP A 1161 -35.22 39.10 1.94
N ALA A 1162 -34.82 40.37 1.92
CA ALA A 1162 -35.43 41.46 2.69
C ALA A 1162 -36.40 42.34 1.88
N GLY A 1163 -36.32 42.32 0.55
CA GLY A 1163 -37.28 42.95 -0.36
C GLY A 1163 -38.52 42.09 -0.57
#